data_AF-A0A6H2D3C6-F1
#
_entry.id   AF-A0A6H2D3C6-F1
#
_cell.length_a   1.000
_cell.length_b   1.000
_cell.length_c   1.000
_cell.angle_alpha   90.00
_cell.angle_beta   90.00
_cell.angle_gamma   90.00
#
_symmetry.space_group_name_H-M   'P 1'
#
loop_
_entity.id
_entity.type
_entity.pdbx_description
1 polymer ?
#
loop_
_entity_poly.entity_id
_entity_poly.type
_entity_poly.pdbx_seq_one_letter_code
_entity_poly.pdbx_strand_id
1 'polypeptide(L)'
;MKELLPILPRPSRYLGSEWGITVKDPATVTVRCGLAFPDMYEVGMAYLGQKILSEAINAHPQYWAERVFTPCEETAAILREHNVPLATLESDTPLVELDVLGISLTHELCYTNILYLLDLAGIPFRQADRDETHPLVVAGGGATFNAEPVAPFFDAMVVGDGEEAMPAMMACVEQAKKDDISRDELLKRLTAIPGIYVPSFFEEQGPGQPLKPLLKGYETVEKAVVEDLDSASFPKGQVIAFDAVHDRLTMEIARGCTRGCRFCQAGMIYRPVRERSLETLDSILTDGLAETGYEETSMLSLSTGDFSALDSLFTRSFDKCASEQISISLPSLRVGSLSSPIMERISSIRRTGATLAPEAGSQRMRDVINKGVDEEGLIEHTKMLFDNGWQGVKLYFMIGLPTETDEDLDAIVDLCLKVRDAARDEQGRPIKRLQITAAVSPFVPKPQTPFQWEPQISMDEIYRRVHYLKDQFRQHKRLNMRYHEPHMSSLEGVFSRGDRRLAEVVERAYAKGALFSSWKDHLRLEPYKEAMEEAGLSWDEYIGARDMDAPLPWDHISCGLTKKFFLKERDRALSGKITEDCRYAACRNCGVCEFDGHISTLEKQAKEKEIRPRMIFTTRDQEGEQPPYSVEKPDLTVKGVHLRLWYEKTGPAAYLSQLELQSVFERAFRRAKLPLSFSAGFHPMPKLSFGKALPVGVSSTAEWINVFFREEFDPTEVIKRLIPLMPEGLRPLKADLLSMGKKQPQSVEEVFELKFAKDADTHFAEWRSFMEADEFIVQKLTKKKKMKDFDLRPIVKEVTENDQSLTLVFNWRNSYMSPLVLVKHVMNDASLMDFQLTKIAQRFDD
;
A
#
# COMPACT_ATOMS: atom_id res chain seq x y z
N MET A 1 12.02 20.30 -1.70
CA MET A 1 12.17 19.27 -0.63
C MET A 1 13.53 18.55 -0.69
N LYS A 2 14.05 18.22 -1.88
CA LYS A 2 15.22 17.35 -2.04
C LYS A 2 16.51 17.89 -1.41
N GLU A 3 16.66 19.21 -1.32
CA GLU A 3 17.81 19.82 -0.63
C GLU A 3 17.91 19.42 0.85
N LEU A 4 16.78 19.13 1.50
CA LEU A 4 16.73 18.79 2.92
C LEU A 4 16.95 17.30 3.20
N LEU A 5 17.08 16.45 2.17
CA LEU A 5 17.32 15.00 2.32
C LEU A 5 18.39 14.62 3.36
N PRO A 6 19.53 15.34 3.51
CA PRO A 6 20.53 15.04 4.53
C PRO A 6 19.99 14.99 5.97
N ILE A 7 18.94 15.77 6.27
CA ILE A 7 18.39 15.93 7.61
C ILE A 7 17.01 15.30 7.78
N LEU A 8 16.39 14.80 6.70
CA LEU A 8 15.10 14.12 6.80
C LEU A 8 15.23 12.72 7.42
N PRO A 9 14.31 12.31 8.32
CA PRO A 9 14.25 10.93 8.78
C PRO A 9 13.81 10.00 7.64
N ARG A 10 14.47 8.86 7.51
CA ARG A 10 14.21 7.87 6.43
C ARG A 10 14.12 8.54 5.04
N PRO A 11 15.21 9.19 4.58
CA PRO A 11 15.20 10.06 3.40
C PRO A 11 14.85 9.31 2.10
N SER A 12 14.99 7.99 2.07
CA SER A 12 14.57 7.14 0.93
C SER A 12 13.09 7.34 0.53
N ARG A 13 12.23 7.75 1.47
CA ARG A 13 10.80 8.06 1.25
C ARG A 13 10.56 9.28 0.36
N TYR A 14 11.57 10.11 0.16
CA TYR A 14 11.45 11.45 -0.45
C TYR A 14 12.36 11.62 -1.67
N LEU A 15 12.90 10.53 -2.24
CA LEU A 15 13.89 10.59 -3.32
C LEU A 15 13.30 10.84 -4.71
N GLY A 16 12.25 10.11 -5.08
CA GLY A 16 11.70 10.14 -6.43
C GLY A 16 12.64 9.65 -7.51
N SER A 17 13.55 8.74 -7.14
CA SER A 17 14.55 8.14 -8.02
C SER A 17 14.38 6.63 -8.14
N GLU A 18 13.18 6.12 -7.83
CA GLU A 18 12.83 4.72 -7.93
C GLU A 18 12.94 4.21 -9.37
N TRP A 19 13.15 2.91 -9.52
CA TRP A 19 13.07 2.29 -10.83
C TRP A 19 11.64 2.29 -11.34
N GLY A 20 11.45 2.61 -12.63
CA GLY A 20 10.15 2.61 -13.30
C GLY A 20 9.36 3.92 -13.18
N ILE A 21 9.94 4.97 -12.59
CA ILE A 21 9.30 6.30 -12.56
C ILE A 21 9.13 6.87 -13.97
N THR A 22 8.10 7.70 -14.15
CA THR A 22 7.92 8.50 -15.35
C THR A 22 8.49 9.90 -15.14
N VAL A 23 9.45 10.27 -15.98
CA VAL A 23 9.99 11.63 -16.05
C VAL A 23 9.68 12.21 -17.42
N LYS A 24 9.18 13.44 -17.48
CA LYS A 24 8.90 14.16 -18.72
C LYS A 24 9.71 15.46 -18.76
N ASP A 25 9.86 16.01 -19.96
CA ASP A 25 10.45 17.35 -20.11
C ASP A 25 9.41 18.39 -19.68
N PRO A 26 9.64 19.18 -18.60
CA PRO A 26 8.72 20.21 -18.15
C PRO A 26 8.29 21.19 -19.26
N ALA A 27 9.15 21.44 -20.25
CA ALA A 27 8.85 22.37 -21.35
C ALA A 27 7.75 21.86 -22.31
N THR A 28 7.45 20.56 -22.29
CA THR A 28 6.46 19.92 -23.18
C THR A 28 5.13 19.61 -22.50
N VAL A 29 5.09 19.76 -21.18
CA VAL A 29 3.97 19.34 -20.33
C VAL A 29 2.92 20.44 -20.27
N THR A 30 1.67 20.09 -20.56
CA THR A 30 0.52 21.01 -20.57
C THR A 30 -0.32 20.91 -19.30
N VAL A 31 -0.33 19.73 -18.65
CA VAL A 31 -1.05 19.48 -17.40
C VAL A 31 -0.16 18.75 -16.39
N ARG A 32 0.00 19.34 -15.20
CA ARG A 32 0.73 18.80 -14.04
C ARG A 32 -0.27 18.25 -13.02
N CYS A 33 -0.18 16.97 -12.71
CA CYS A 33 -1.09 16.29 -11.79
C CYS A 33 -0.31 15.62 -10.65
N GLY A 34 -0.60 16.00 -9.40
CA GLY A 34 -0.09 15.31 -8.21
C GLY A 34 -1.07 14.22 -7.78
N LEU A 35 -0.64 12.96 -7.78
CA LEU A 35 -1.39 11.84 -7.22
C LEU A 35 -0.96 11.61 -5.78
N ALA A 36 -1.71 12.20 -4.85
CA ALA A 36 -1.48 12.13 -3.42
C ALA A 36 -2.13 10.93 -2.74
N PHE A 37 -1.38 10.34 -1.82
CA PHE A 37 -1.89 9.39 -0.85
C PHE A 37 -1.84 10.03 0.56
N PRO A 38 -2.96 10.13 1.29
CA PRO A 38 -3.05 10.80 2.59
C PRO A 38 -2.50 9.94 3.74
N ASP A 39 -1.38 9.26 3.52
CA ASP A 39 -0.62 8.48 4.51
C ASP A 39 0.86 8.43 4.09
N MET A 40 1.69 7.81 4.92
CA MET A 40 3.13 7.70 4.69
C MET A 40 3.46 6.85 3.46
N TYR A 41 4.65 7.12 2.90
CA TYR A 41 5.20 6.48 1.71
C TYR A 41 5.05 4.95 1.68
N GLU A 42 5.38 4.24 2.76
CA GLU A 42 5.32 2.77 2.79
C GLU A 42 3.91 2.20 2.61
N VAL A 43 2.88 2.95 3.03
CA VAL A 43 1.47 2.57 2.86
C VAL A 43 1.01 2.94 1.46
N GLY A 44 1.31 4.19 1.04
CA GLY A 44 0.88 4.70 -0.26
C GLY A 44 1.49 3.94 -1.44
N MET A 45 2.77 3.56 -1.38
CA MET A 45 3.44 2.80 -2.45
C MET A 45 2.85 1.41 -2.69
N ALA A 46 2.19 0.83 -1.68
CA ALA A 46 1.49 -0.45 -1.81
C ALA A 46 0.13 -0.32 -2.53
N TYR A 47 -0.36 0.90 -2.75
CA TYR A 47 -1.68 1.13 -3.35
C TYR A 47 -1.64 1.05 -4.88
N LEU A 48 -2.26 -0.01 -5.43
CA LEU A 48 -2.31 -0.24 -6.88
C LEU A 48 -3.08 0.86 -7.63
N GLY A 49 -4.11 1.46 -7.00
CA GLY A 49 -4.94 2.48 -7.66
C GLY A 49 -4.12 3.69 -8.12
N GLN A 50 -3.16 4.16 -7.31
CA GLN A 50 -2.26 5.25 -7.71
C GLN A 50 -1.40 4.88 -8.92
N LYS A 51 -0.91 3.63 -8.99
CA LYS A 51 -0.11 3.14 -10.13
C LYS A 51 -0.95 3.08 -11.42
N ILE A 52 -2.20 2.61 -11.31
CA ILE A 52 -3.15 2.57 -12.43
C ILE A 52 -3.45 3.98 -12.95
N LEU A 53 -3.76 4.92 -12.07
CA LEU A 53 -4.03 6.30 -12.46
C LEU A 53 -2.80 7.01 -13.04
N SER A 54 -1.62 6.76 -12.47
CA SER A 54 -0.36 7.26 -12.99
C SER A 54 -0.13 6.79 -14.42
N GLU A 55 -0.31 5.49 -14.70
CA GLU A 55 -0.20 4.92 -16.06
C GLU A 55 -1.21 5.56 -17.01
N ALA A 56 -2.49 5.62 -16.61
CA ALA A 56 -3.56 6.15 -17.44
C ALA A 56 -3.35 7.63 -17.83
N ILE A 57 -2.87 8.47 -16.89
CA ILE A 57 -2.60 9.88 -17.15
C ILE A 57 -1.30 10.05 -17.95
N ASN A 58 -0.23 9.37 -17.55
CA ASN A 58 1.09 9.52 -18.18
C ASN A 58 1.16 8.93 -19.59
N ALA A 59 0.22 8.07 -19.98
CA ALA A 59 0.06 7.62 -21.36
C ALA A 59 -0.14 8.76 -22.35
N HIS A 60 -0.73 9.90 -21.93
CA HIS A 60 -0.79 11.10 -22.75
C HIS A 60 0.58 11.82 -22.73
N PRO A 61 1.20 12.12 -23.89
CA PRO A 61 2.59 12.62 -23.94
C PRO A 61 2.78 13.94 -23.18
N GLN A 62 1.75 14.78 -23.11
CA GLN A 62 1.83 16.12 -22.51
C GLN A 62 1.27 16.22 -21.09
N TYR A 63 0.76 15.12 -20.50
CA TYR A 63 0.29 15.13 -19.11
C TYR A 63 1.33 14.48 -18.22
N TRP A 64 1.63 15.07 -17.06
CA TRP A 64 2.59 14.48 -16.12
C TRP A 64 1.92 14.25 -14.77
N ALA A 65 1.66 12.99 -14.45
CA ALA A 65 1.22 12.55 -13.14
C ALA A 65 2.44 12.14 -12.29
N GLU A 66 2.54 12.71 -11.10
CA GLU A 66 3.64 12.53 -10.16
C GLU A 66 3.12 12.09 -8.78
N ARG A 67 3.96 11.38 -8.01
CA ARG A 67 3.56 10.83 -6.71
C ARG A 67 3.71 11.86 -5.60
N VAL A 68 2.77 11.83 -4.66
CA VAL A 68 2.79 12.66 -3.45
C VAL A 68 2.38 11.79 -2.26
N PHE A 69 3.07 11.92 -1.14
CA PHE A 69 2.77 11.21 0.11
C PHE A 69 2.76 12.17 1.27
N THR A 70 1.99 11.84 2.30
CA THR A 70 1.99 12.63 3.54
C THR A 70 3.29 12.35 4.31
N PRO A 71 4.13 13.35 4.59
CA PRO A 71 5.36 13.14 5.36
C PRO A 71 5.06 12.84 6.82
N CYS A 72 5.98 12.22 7.55
CA CYS A 72 5.85 12.09 9.00
C CYS A 72 5.98 13.46 9.70
N GLU A 73 5.54 13.54 10.96
CA GLU A 73 5.51 14.78 11.73
C GLU A 73 6.89 15.45 11.83
N GLU A 74 7.97 14.66 11.99
CA GLU A 74 9.33 15.18 12.07
C GLU A 74 9.80 15.78 10.73
N THR A 75 9.50 15.12 9.60
CA THR A 75 9.81 15.69 8.28
C THR A 75 9.05 16.99 8.07
N ALA A 76 7.77 17.04 8.42
CA ALA A 76 6.98 18.26 8.29
C ALA A 76 7.48 19.41 9.18
N ALA A 77 7.96 19.11 10.39
CA ALA A 77 8.58 20.11 11.25
C ALA A 77 9.82 20.72 10.57
N ILE A 78 10.67 19.89 9.97
CA ILE A 78 11.85 20.35 9.21
C ILE A 78 11.43 21.19 7.99
N LEU A 79 10.42 20.75 7.23
CA LEU A 79 9.90 21.52 6.08
C LEU A 79 9.45 22.92 6.50
N ARG A 80 8.70 23.03 7.61
CA ARG A 80 8.25 24.31 8.16
C ARG A 80 9.41 25.17 8.68
N GLU A 81 10.36 24.59 9.41
CA GLU A 81 11.55 25.29 9.91
C GLU A 81 12.35 25.94 8.77
N HIS A 82 12.45 25.25 7.63
CA HIS A 82 13.18 25.71 6.46
C HIS A 82 12.32 26.47 5.43
N ASN A 83 11.02 26.70 5.69
CA ASN A 83 10.06 27.30 4.77
C ASN A 83 10.02 26.63 3.37
N VAL A 84 10.10 25.29 3.35
CA VAL A 84 10.02 24.50 2.11
C VAL A 84 8.63 23.87 2.01
N PRO A 85 7.84 24.14 0.95
CA PRO A 85 6.53 23.53 0.77
C PRO A 85 6.65 22.04 0.46
N LEU A 86 5.58 21.29 0.74
CA LEU A 86 5.44 19.92 0.23
C LEU A 86 5.43 19.94 -1.31
N ALA A 87 6.05 18.94 -1.91
CA ALA A 87 6.30 18.88 -3.35
C ALA A 87 6.11 17.46 -3.90
N THR A 88 6.01 17.34 -5.23
CA THR A 88 6.00 16.05 -5.93
C THR A 88 7.31 15.30 -5.74
N LEU A 89 7.24 13.98 -5.74
CA LEU A 89 8.38 13.14 -5.45
C LEU A 89 9.40 13.15 -6.61
N GLU A 90 8.94 13.01 -7.86
CA GLU A 90 9.78 12.92 -9.05
C GLU A 90 10.52 14.23 -9.35
N SER A 91 9.80 15.34 -9.53
CA SER A 91 10.41 16.60 -9.97
C SER A 91 10.62 17.65 -8.88
N ASP A 92 10.24 17.38 -7.62
CA ASP A 92 10.29 18.36 -6.51
C ASP A 92 9.45 19.62 -6.80
N THR A 93 8.35 19.48 -7.56
CA THR A 93 7.44 20.59 -7.88
C THR A 93 6.54 20.90 -6.68
N PRO A 94 6.53 22.14 -6.15
CA PRO A 94 5.62 22.53 -5.08
C PRO A 94 4.16 22.23 -5.44
N LEU A 95 3.39 21.66 -4.50
CA LEU A 95 2.02 21.20 -4.83
C LEU A 95 1.07 22.33 -5.24
N VAL A 96 1.31 23.56 -4.79
CA VAL A 96 0.54 24.75 -5.19
C VAL A 96 0.74 25.13 -6.67
N GLU A 97 1.83 24.68 -7.31
CA GLU A 97 2.13 24.94 -8.72
C GLU A 97 1.53 23.91 -9.68
N LEU A 98 0.80 22.92 -9.15
CA LEU A 98 0.14 21.90 -9.96
C LEU A 98 -1.15 22.44 -10.60
N ASP A 99 -1.62 21.78 -11.66
CA ASP A 99 -2.95 22.03 -12.21
C ASP A 99 -4.02 21.24 -11.46
N VAL A 100 -3.68 20.01 -11.05
CA VAL A 100 -4.57 19.10 -10.31
C VAL A 100 -3.82 18.40 -9.18
N LEU A 101 -4.43 18.32 -8.01
CA LEU A 101 -3.99 17.50 -6.88
C LEU A 101 -5.07 16.45 -6.57
N GLY A 102 -4.86 15.23 -7.04
CA GLY A 102 -5.75 14.09 -6.80
C GLY A 102 -5.39 13.33 -5.52
N ILE A 103 -6.32 13.17 -4.58
CA ILE A 103 -6.12 12.53 -3.27
C ILE A 103 -6.91 11.23 -3.17
N SER A 104 -6.23 10.12 -2.88
CA SER A 104 -6.86 8.79 -2.75
C SER A 104 -7.47 8.56 -1.35
N LEU A 105 -8.80 8.63 -1.24
CA LEU A 105 -9.56 8.38 -0.02
C LEU A 105 -9.90 6.88 0.11
N THR A 106 -8.98 6.12 0.69
CA THR A 106 -9.13 4.67 0.88
C THR A 106 -9.93 4.29 2.13
N HIS A 107 -9.94 5.13 3.15
CA HIS A 107 -10.70 4.96 4.40
C HIS A 107 -10.91 6.30 5.12
N GLU A 108 -11.83 6.35 6.08
CA GLU A 108 -12.24 7.58 6.75
C GLU A 108 -11.22 8.10 7.77
N LEU A 109 -10.38 7.20 8.32
CA LEU A 109 -9.37 7.58 9.32
C LEU A 109 -8.22 8.46 8.78
N CYS A 110 -8.18 8.73 7.46
CA CYS A 110 -7.18 9.62 6.87
C CYS A 110 -7.66 11.07 6.69
N TYR A 111 -8.88 11.42 7.08
CA TYR A 111 -9.48 12.72 6.73
C TYR A 111 -8.68 13.93 7.25
N THR A 112 -8.09 13.86 8.45
CA THR A 112 -7.24 14.96 8.95
C THR A 112 -5.90 15.04 8.23
N ASN A 113 -5.40 13.93 7.67
CA ASN A 113 -4.18 13.93 6.84
C ASN A 113 -4.39 14.66 5.51
N ILE A 114 -5.64 14.78 5.02
CA ILE A 114 -5.96 15.61 3.85
C ILE A 114 -5.60 17.07 4.16
N LEU A 115 -6.08 17.59 5.28
CA LEU A 115 -5.81 18.97 5.70
C LEU A 115 -4.33 19.20 5.99
N TYR A 116 -3.67 18.20 6.58
CA TYR A 116 -2.23 18.24 6.82
C TYR A 116 -1.43 18.37 5.53
N LEU A 117 -1.81 17.63 4.49
CA LEU A 117 -1.18 17.72 3.18
C LEU A 117 -1.40 19.10 2.55
N LEU A 118 -2.63 19.63 2.60
CA LEU A 118 -2.95 20.96 2.08
C LEU A 118 -2.22 22.08 2.83
N ASP A 119 -2.10 21.97 4.16
CA ASP A 119 -1.38 22.93 5.00
C ASP A 119 0.11 23.00 4.63
N LEU A 120 0.77 21.84 4.51
CA LEU A 120 2.18 21.78 4.10
C LEU A 120 2.41 22.24 2.67
N ALA A 121 1.38 22.21 1.82
CA ALA A 121 1.41 22.72 0.46
C ALA A 121 1.13 24.24 0.36
N GLY A 122 0.60 24.86 1.41
CA GLY A 122 0.09 26.23 1.35
C GLY A 122 -1.20 26.37 0.53
N ILE A 123 -2.02 25.31 0.45
CA ILE A 123 -3.29 25.31 -0.28
C ILE A 123 -4.46 25.49 0.73
N PRO A 124 -5.41 26.41 0.50
CA PRO A 124 -6.57 26.58 1.37
C PRO A 124 -7.38 25.28 1.54
N PHE A 125 -7.84 25.03 2.77
CA PHE A 125 -8.57 23.81 3.11
C PHE A 125 -9.92 23.72 2.41
N ARG A 126 -10.70 24.79 2.45
CA ARG A 126 -12.05 24.81 1.88
C ARG A 126 -11.99 25.20 0.42
N GLN A 127 -12.82 24.52 -0.36
CA GLN A 127 -13.00 24.79 -1.79
C GLN A 127 -13.37 26.26 -2.05
N ALA A 128 -14.22 26.85 -1.19
CA ALA A 128 -14.67 28.23 -1.32
C ALA A 128 -13.56 29.28 -1.15
N ASP A 129 -12.45 28.93 -0.52
CA ASP A 129 -11.31 29.82 -0.27
C ASP A 129 -10.23 29.71 -1.36
N ARG A 130 -10.43 28.86 -2.37
CA ARG A 130 -9.50 28.70 -3.49
C ARG A 130 -9.96 29.53 -4.70
N ASP A 131 -9.01 30.18 -5.35
CA ASP A 131 -9.18 30.90 -6.63
C ASP A 131 -8.36 30.25 -7.76
N GLU A 132 -8.36 30.87 -8.94
CA GLU A 132 -7.69 30.40 -10.16
C GLU A 132 -6.18 30.15 -10.01
N THR A 133 -5.52 30.64 -8.95
CA THR A 133 -4.08 30.42 -8.74
C THR A 133 -3.76 29.10 -8.04
N HIS A 134 -4.78 28.38 -7.57
CA HIS A 134 -4.64 27.12 -6.86
C HIS A 134 -4.89 25.91 -7.79
N PRO A 135 -4.32 24.72 -7.52
CA PRO A 135 -4.71 23.50 -8.23
C PRO A 135 -6.18 23.15 -7.97
N LEU A 136 -6.82 22.43 -8.89
CA LEU A 136 -8.04 21.70 -8.56
C LEU A 136 -7.70 20.58 -7.58
N VAL A 137 -8.32 20.57 -6.40
CA VAL A 137 -8.15 19.49 -5.43
C VAL A 137 -9.27 18.47 -5.64
N VAL A 138 -8.86 17.26 -6.02
CA VAL A 138 -9.76 16.19 -6.45
C VAL A 138 -9.64 15.01 -5.49
N ALA A 139 -10.74 14.34 -5.15
CA ALA A 139 -10.70 13.08 -4.42
C ALA A 139 -11.00 11.88 -5.31
N GLY A 140 -10.56 10.69 -4.92
CA GLY A 140 -11.02 9.41 -5.46
C GLY A 140 -10.99 8.31 -4.41
N GLY A 141 -11.36 7.08 -4.76
CA GLY A 141 -11.30 5.92 -3.86
C GLY A 141 -12.64 5.56 -3.21
N GLY A 142 -12.66 4.46 -2.45
CA GLY A 142 -13.91 3.84 -1.96
C GLY A 142 -14.70 4.70 -0.97
N ALA A 143 -14.03 5.61 -0.25
CA ALA A 143 -14.71 6.48 0.71
C ALA A 143 -15.58 7.56 0.03
N THR A 144 -15.39 7.83 -1.28
CA THR A 144 -16.21 8.84 -1.99
C THR A 144 -17.67 8.42 -2.16
N PHE A 145 -18.01 7.14 -1.91
CA PHE A 145 -19.40 6.68 -1.86
C PHE A 145 -20.18 7.18 -0.63
N ASN A 146 -19.51 7.82 0.33
CA ASN A 146 -20.07 8.83 1.22
C ASN A 146 -19.10 10.01 1.35
N ALA A 147 -19.14 10.90 0.35
CA ALA A 147 -18.26 12.05 0.24
C ALA A 147 -18.51 13.16 1.26
N GLU A 148 -19.73 13.28 1.78
CA GLU A 148 -20.20 14.46 2.52
C GLU A 148 -19.34 14.90 3.69
N PRO A 149 -18.78 14.01 4.54
CA PRO A 149 -17.92 14.42 5.65
C PRO A 149 -16.69 15.24 5.25
N VAL A 150 -16.26 15.17 3.99
CA VAL A 150 -15.09 15.89 3.46
C VAL A 150 -15.40 16.72 2.21
N ALA A 151 -16.65 16.73 1.75
CA ALA A 151 -17.06 17.42 0.52
C ALA A 151 -16.65 18.91 0.48
N PRO A 152 -16.70 19.70 1.57
CA PRO A 152 -16.25 21.10 1.55
C PRO A 152 -14.76 21.31 1.24
N PHE A 153 -13.93 20.26 1.28
CA PHE A 153 -12.49 20.36 1.03
C PHE A 153 -12.10 20.07 -0.43
N PHE A 154 -13.02 19.62 -1.27
CA PHE A 154 -12.73 19.16 -2.63
C PHE A 154 -13.47 19.99 -3.69
N ASP A 155 -12.77 20.27 -4.79
CA ASP A 155 -13.35 20.88 -5.99
C ASP A 155 -14.20 19.87 -6.77
N ALA A 156 -13.71 18.62 -6.86
CA ALA A 156 -14.40 17.51 -7.47
C ALA A 156 -14.00 16.17 -6.83
N MET A 157 -14.82 15.14 -6.96
CA MET A 157 -14.55 13.81 -6.43
C MET A 157 -14.93 12.75 -7.47
N VAL A 158 -14.03 11.81 -7.74
CA VAL A 158 -14.26 10.68 -8.62
C VAL A 158 -14.88 9.53 -7.82
N VAL A 159 -16.10 9.15 -8.22
CA VAL A 159 -16.85 8.02 -7.68
C VAL A 159 -16.78 6.88 -8.69
N GLY A 160 -16.24 5.73 -8.27
CA GLY A 160 -16.08 4.56 -9.14
C GLY A 160 -14.69 4.47 -9.77
N ASP A 161 -14.64 3.96 -11.00
CA ASP A 161 -13.40 3.68 -11.72
C ASP A 161 -12.78 4.98 -12.31
N GLY A 162 -11.48 5.19 -12.11
CA GLY A 162 -10.81 6.45 -12.45
C GLY A 162 -10.01 6.42 -13.75
N GLU A 163 -9.83 5.24 -14.36
CA GLU A 163 -8.96 5.00 -15.52
C GLU A 163 -9.37 5.81 -16.76
N GLU A 164 -10.67 6.03 -16.94
CA GLU A 164 -11.21 6.86 -18.02
C GLU A 164 -11.53 8.28 -17.53
N ALA A 165 -12.06 8.40 -16.30
CA ALA A 165 -12.53 9.66 -15.74
C ALA A 165 -11.38 10.66 -15.48
N MET A 166 -10.22 10.18 -14.99
CA MET A 166 -9.09 11.06 -14.71
C MET A 166 -8.44 11.62 -15.99
N PRO A 167 -8.12 10.82 -17.02
CA PRO A 167 -7.65 11.38 -18.30
C PRO A 167 -8.64 12.33 -18.95
N ALA A 168 -9.95 12.05 -18.88
CA ALA A 168 -10.98 12.96 -19.38
C ALA A 168 -10.98 14.29 -18.61
N MET A 169 -10.81 14.25 -17.28
CA MET A 169 -10.66 15.45 -16.46
C MET A 169 -9.40 16.23 -16.84
N MET A 170 -8.25 15.57 -17.06
CA MET A 170 -7.02 16.25 -17.51
C MET A 170 -7.24 16.98 -18.85
N ALA A 171 -7.99 16.37 -19.77
CA ALA A 171 -8.33 17.01 -21.04
C ALA A 171 -9.23 18.25 -20.85
N CYS A 172 -10.21 18.20 -19.93
CA CYS A 172 -11.00 19.38 -19.59
C CYS A 172 -10.15 20.50 -18.98
N VAL A 173 -9.21 20.16 -18.10
CA VAL A 173 -8.26 21.12 -17.50
C VAL A 173 -7.36 21.73 -18.56
N GLU A 174 -6.78 20.92 -19.44
CA GLU A 174 -5.94 21.40 -20.54
C GLU A 174 -6.71 22.39 -21.44
N GLN A 175 -7.94 22.03 -21.82
CA GLN A 175 -8.77 22.89 -22.66
C GLN A 175 -9.17 24.18 -21.94
N ALA A 176 -9.48 24.12 -20.63
CA ALA A 176 -9.78 25.30 -19.84
C ALA A 176 -8.60 26.28 -19.77
N LYS A 177 -7.37 25.78 -19.63
CA LYS A 177 -6.15 26.61 -19.70
C LYS A 177 -5.97 27.26 -21.07
N LYS A 178 -6.26 26.54 -22.16
CA LYS A 178 -6.14 27.06 -23.54
C LYS A 178 -7.17 28.14 -23.86
N ASP A 179 -8.39 27.96 -23.35
CA ASP A 179 -9.54 28.81 -23.64
C ASP A 179 -9.78 29.93 -22.59
N ASP A 180 -8.92 30.02 -21.56
CA ASP A 180 -9.06 30.95 -20.42
C ASP A 180 -10.42 30.83 -19.71
N ILE A 181 -10.81 29.58 -19.42
CA ILE A 181 -12.10 29.25 -18.81
C ILE A 181 -12.00 29.35 -17.30
N SER A 182 -12.92 30.10 -16.69
CA SER A 182 -13.04 30.19 -15.22
C SER A 182 -13.25 28.83 -14.57
N ARG A 183 -12.75 28.65 -13.35
CA ARG A 183 -12.96 27.45 -12.52
C ARG A 183 -14.42 27.02 -12.43
N ASP A 184 -15.37 27.94 -12.22
CA ASP A 184 -16.80 27.60 -12.10
C ASP A 184 -17.33 26.91 -13.38
N GLU A 185 -16.97 27.44 -14.54
CA GLU A 185 -17.34 26.84 -15.83
C GLU A 185 -16.60 25.51 -16.09
N LEU A 186 -15.33 25.40 -15.66
CA LEU A 186 -14.62 24.12 -15.68
C LEU A 186 -15.34 23.07 -14.82
N LEU A 187 -15.72 23.40 -13.58
CA LEU A 187 -16.47 22.50 -12.70
C LEU A 187 -17.80 22.06 -13.32
N LYS A 188 -18.54 22.96 -13.99
CA LYS A 188 -19.75 22.60 -14.74
C LYS A 188 -19.45 21.60 -15.85
N ARG A 189 -18.39 21.79 -16.63
CA ARG A 189 -17.97 20.86 -17.69
C ARG A 189 -17.62 19.48 -17.14
N LEU A 190 -16.96 19.42 -15.98
CA LEU A 190 -16.59 18.15 -15.35
C LEU A 190 -17.81 17.29 -14.99
N THR A 191 -18.99 17.88 -14.73
CA THR A 191 -20.22 17.11 -14.44
C THR A 191 -20.71 16.23 -15.59
N ALA A 192 -20.23 16.47 -16.82
CA ALA A 192 -20.53 15.65 -17.97
C ALA A 192 -19.76 14.31 -17.96
N ILE A 193 -18.64 14.25 -17.22
CA ILE A 193 -17.84 13.03 -17.08
C ILE A 193 -18.52 12.13 -16.03
N PRO A 194 -18.85 10.88 -16.37
CA PRO A 194 -19.40 9.93 -15.40
C PRO A 194 -18.50 9.77 -14.17
N GLY A 195 -19.10 9.60 -12.99
CA GLY A 195 -18.37 9.46 -11.74
C GLY A 195 -17.92 10.77 -11.10
N ILE A 196 -17.95 11.91 -11.78
CA ILE A 196 -17.54 13.17 -11.16
C ILE A 196 -18.68 13.72 -10.30
N TYR A 197 -18.42 13.86 -9.00
CA TYR A 197 -19.20 14.60 -8.02
C TYR A 197 -18.56 15.98 -7.77
N VAL A 198 -19.33 17.06 -7.94
CA VAL A 198 -18.90 18.44 -7.63
C VAL A 198 -19.68 18.96 -6.42
N PRO A 199 -19.05 19.05 -5.23
CA PRO A 199 -19.72 19.44 -3.98
C PRO A 199 -20.45 20.78 -4.01
N SER A 200 -19.90 21.77 -4.72
CA SER A 200 -20.45 23.13 -4.79
C SER A 200 -21.79 23.23 -5.53
N PHE A 201 -22.21 22.18 -6.24
CA PHE A 201 -23.53 22.11 -6.89
C PHE A 201 -24.60 21.45 -6.03
N PHE A 202 -24.32 21.19 -4.75
CA PHE A 202 -25.27 20.64 -3.79
C PHE A 202 -25.29 21.50 -2.53
N GLU A 203 -26.47 21.99 -2.15
CA GLU A 203 -26.68 22.86 -0.99
C GLU A 203 -27.24 22.06 0.19
N GLU A 204 -26.63 22.20 1.37
CA GLU A 204 -27.15 21.63 2.62
C GLU A 204 -28.39 22.41 3.08
N GLN A 205 -29.48 21.71 3.39
CA GLN A 205 -30.76 22.32 3.82
C GLN A 205 -31.02 22.16 5.33
N GLY A 206 -30.04 21.65 6.08
CA GLY A 206 -30.12 21.36 7.51
C GLY A 206 -30.26 19.86 7.83
N PRO A 207 -30.23 19.51 9.13
CA PRO A 207 -30.18 18.11 9.57
C PRO A 207 -31.36 17.27 9.08
N GLY A 208 -31.06 16.09 8.54
CA GLY A 208 -32.06 15.12 8.07
C GLY A 208 -32.80 15.53 6.78
N GLN A 209 -32.43 16.63 6.15
CA GLN A 209 -32.96 17.04 4.84
C GLN A 209 -32.06 16.51 3.72
N PRO A 210 -32.63 16.21 2.53
CA PRO A 210 -31.80 15.86 1.38
C PRO A 210 -31.00 17.08 0.92
N LEU A 211 -29.84 16.83 0.32
CA LEU A 211 -29.10 17.89 -0.38
C LEU A 211 -29.95 18.42 -1.54
N LYS A 212 -29.93 19.75 -1.70
CA LYS A 212 -30.63 20.42 -2.78
C LYS A 212 -29.67 20.60 -3.97
N PRO A 213 -29.92 19.97 -5.12
CA PRO A 213 -29.10 20.19 -6.32
C PRO A 213 -29.31 21.61 -6.84
N LEU A 214 -28.21 22.27 -7.18
CA LEU A 214 -28.19 23.64 -7.71
C LEU A 214 -28.09 23.67 -9.24
N LEU A 215 -27.71 22.56 -9.86
CA LEU A 215 -27.58 22.41 -11.31
C LEU A 215 -28.65 21.44 -11.85
N LYS A 216 -29.45 21.92 -12.80
CA LYS A 216 -30.51 21.14 -13.44
C LYS A 216 -29.93 19.99 -14.27
N GLY A 217 -30.43 18.77 -14.11
CA GLY A 217 -29.93 17.56 -14.78
C GLY A 217 -28.71 16.93 -14.10
N TYR A 218 -28.35 17.43 -12.91
CA TYR A 218 -27.25 16.94 -12.09
C TYR A 218 -27.72 16.70 -10.65
N GLU A 219 -28.87 16.05 -10.51
CA GLU A 219 -29.48 15.72 -9.22
C GLU A 219 -28.87 14.47 -8.58
N THR A 220 -28.34 13.57 -9.41
CA THR A 220 -27.69 12.32 -9.00
C THR A 220 -26.39 12.11 -9.76
N VAL A 221 -25.35 11.68 -9.05
CA VAL A 221 -24.04 11.31 -9.60
C VAL A 221 -23.95 9.79 -9.70
N GLU A 222 -23.86 9.27 -10.91
CA GLU A 222 -23.59 7.85 -11.16
C GLU A 222 -22.09 7.57 -11.01
N LYS A 223 -21.72 6.45 -10.38
CA LYS A 223 -20.33 5.99 -10.39
C LYS A 223 -19.83 5.76 -11.82
N ALA A 224 -18.56 6.05 -12.09
CA ALA A 224 -17.88 5.62 -13.30
C ALA A 224 -17.63 4.10 -13.29
N VAL A 225 -17.82 3.46 -14.44
CA VAL A 225 -17.53 2.04 -14.63
C VAL A 225 -16.69 1.82 -15.88
N VAL A 226 -15.55 1.14 -15.71
CA VAL A 226 -14.78 0.54 -16.80
C VAL A 226 -15.47 -0.76 -17.20
N GLU A 227 -15.91 -0.86 -18.45
CA GLU A 227 -16.68 -2.02 -18.92
C GLU A 227 -15.82 -3.29 -19.03
N ASP A 228 -14.62 -3.13 -19.60
CA ASP A 228 -13.68 -4.20 -19.86
C ASP A 228 -12.33 -3.86 -19.23
N LEU A 229 -11.83 -4.73 -18.36
CA LEU A 229 -10.53 -4.51 -17.73
C LEU A 229 -9.38 -4.71 -18.72
N ASP A 230 -9.55 -5.53 -19.76
CA ASP A 230 -8.50 -5.79 -20.76
C ASP A 230 -8.24 -4.59 -21.68
N SER A 231 -9.22 -3.70 -21.86
CA SER A 231 -9.04 -2.46 -22.63
C SER A 231 -8.50 -1.30 -21.79
N ALA A 232 -8.63 -1.37 -20.47
CA ALA A 232 -8.14 -0.35 -19.56
C ALA A 232 -6.62 -0.42 -19.40
N SER A 233 -5.97 0.74 -19.37
CA SER A 233 -4.53 0.84 -19.14
C SER A 233 -4.14 0.23 -17.79
N PHE A 234 -3.02 -0.50 -17.76
CA PHE A 234 -2.53 -1.16 -16.56
C PHE A 234 -1.00 -1.10 -16.47
N PRO A 235 -0.43 -0.71 -15.32
CA PRO A 235 1.01 -0.53 -15.15
C PRO A 235 1.70 -1.90 -15.08
N LYS A 236 2.28 -2.35 -16.20
CA LYS A 236 3.15 -3.53 -16.23
C LYS A 236 4.49 -3.21 -15.54
N GLY A 237 5.11 -2.08 -15.91
CA GLY A 237 6.33 -1.54 -15.32
C GLY A 237 6.07 -0.77 -14.03
N GLN A 238 5.52 -1.45 -13.01
CA GLN A 238 5.21 -0.79 -11.73
C GLN A 238 6.45 -0.19 -11.10
N VAL A 239 6.34 1.07 -10.65
CA VAL A 239 7.40 1.73 -9.88
C VAL A 239 7.77 0.88 -8.67
N ILE A 240 9.07 0.62 -8.52
CA ILE A 240 9.61 -0.24 -7.48
C ILE A 240 9.89 0.59 -6.24
N ALA A 241 9.14 0.37 -5.17
CA ALA A 241 9.38 1.05 -3.91
C ALA A 241 10.75 0.69 -3.33
N PHE A 242 11.43 1.66 -2.72
CA PHE A 242 12.57 1.37 -1.85
C PHE A 242 12.14 0.61 -0.57
N ASP A 243 10.95 0.91 -0.04
CA ASP A 243 10.31 0.19 1.07
C ASP A 243 8.78 0.34 0.98
N ALA A 244 8.02 -0.74 1.16
CA ALA A 244 6.56 -0.70 1.17
C ALA A 244 5.98 -1.81 2.04
N VAL A 245 4.79 -1.58 2.62
CA VAL A 245 4.07 -2.60 3.41
C VAL A 245 3.81 -3.87 2.60
N HIS A 246 3.51 -3.70 1.30
CA HIS A 246 3.42 -4.78 0.33
C HIS A 246 4.28 -4.46 -0.88
N ASP A 247 5.49 -5.03 -0.91
CA ASP A 247 6.48 -4.77 -1.95
C ASP A 247 6.58 -5.98 -2.91
N ARG A 248 5.71 -6.00 -3.92
CA ARG A 248 5.53 -7.11 -4.86
C ARG A 248 4.86 -6.65 -6.14
N LEU A 249 5.02 -7.42 -7.22
CA LEU A 249 4.26 -7.22 -8.44
C LEU A 249 2.78 -7.51 -8.17
N THR A 250 1.91 -6.52 -8.35
CA THR A 250 0.48 -6.70 -8.08
C THR A 250 -0.30 -6.84 -9.38
N MET A 251 -0.99 -7.96 -9.58
CA MET A 251 -1.82 -8.23 -10.75
C MET A 251 -3.30 -8.14 -10.35
N GLU A 252 -4.04 -7.16 -10.89
CA GLU A 252 -5.49 -7.12 -10.68
C GLU A 252 -6.16 -8.16 -11.58
N ILE A 253 -6.54 -9.32 -11.03
CA ILE A 253 -7.15 -10.40 -11.82
C ILE A 253 -8.63 -10.15 -12.09
N ALA A 254 -9.30 -9.45 -11.19
CA ALA A 254 -10.73 -9.14 -11.30
C ALA A 254 -11.11 -7.95 -10.43
N ARG A 255 -12.14 -7.22 -10.87
CA ARG A 255 -12.77 -6.12 -10.13
C ARG A 255 -14.24 -6.43 -9.87
N GLY A 256 -14.70 -6.15 -8.65
CA GLY A 256 -16.06 -6.44 -8.21
C GLY A 256 -16.21 -7.81 -7.54
N CYS A 257 -17.33 -7.98 -6.84
CA CYS A 257 -17.73 -9.24 -6.19
C CYS A 257 -19.26 -9.29 -6.08
N THR A 258 -19.88 -10.41 -6.45
CA THR A 258 -21.34 -10.60 -6.42
C THR A 258 -21.83 -11.56 -5.33
N ARG A 259 -20.92 -12.08 -4.49
CA ARG A 259 -21.27 -12.92 -3.33
C ARG A 259 -22.29 -12.25 -2.39
N GLY A 260 -22.33 -10.92 -2.37
CA GLY A 260 -23.41 -10.17 -1.72
C GLY A 260 -23.38 -10.23 -0.19
N CYS A 261 -22.20 -10.26 0.41
CA CYS A 261 -22.03 -10.10 1.86
C CYS A 261 -22.66 -8.78 2.29
N ARG A 262 -23.64 -8.81 3.22
CA ARG A 262 -24.54 -7.68 3.51
C ARG A 262 -23.89 -6.51 4.26
N PHE A 263 -22.72 -6.73 4.81
CA PHE A 263 -21.87 -5.72 5.45
C PHE A 263 -20.82 -5.12 4.51
N CYS A 264 -20.53 -5.79 3.38
CA CYS A 264 -19.35 -5.49 2.56
C CYS A 264 -19.68 -4.41 1.53
N GLN A 265 -19.25 -3.17 1.79
CA GLN A 265 -19.39 -2.05 0.85
C GLN A 265 -18.76 -2.36 -0.51
N ALA A 266 -17.52 -2.85 -0.52
CA ALA A 266 -16.80 -3.20 -1.75
C ALA A 266 -17.58 -4.20 -2.63
N GLY A 267 -18.25 -5.19 -2.03
CA GLY A 267 -19.09 -6.16 -2.73
C GLY A 267 -20.41 -5.58 -3.30
N MET A 268 -20.74 -4.34 -2.96
CA MET A 268 -21.87 -3.60 -3.54
C MET A 268 -21.37 -2.60 -4.57
N ILE A 269 -20.46 -1.69 -4.17
CA ILE A 269 -20.07 -0.53 -4.99
C ILE A 269 -19.29 -0.91 -6.26
N TYR A 270 -18.55 -2.01 -6.27
CA TYR A 270 -17.72 -2.40 -7.44
C TYR A 270 -18.43 -3.30 -8.46
N ARG A 271 -19.72 -3.61 -8.28
CA ARG A 271 -20.49 -4.40 -9.26
C ARG A 271 -20.57 -3.68 -10.62
N PRO A 272 -20.60 -4.40 -11.76
CA PRO A 272 -20.55 -5.85 -11.90
C PRO A 272 -19.12 -6.44 -11.76
N VAL A 273 -19.03 -7.77 -11.64
CA VAL A 273 -17.75 -8.50 -11.67
C VAL A 273 -17.17 -8.48 -13.07
N ARG A 274 -15.90 -8.10 -13.19
CA ARG A 274 -15.13 -8.07 -14.44
C ARG A 274 -13.80 -8.77 -14.20
N GLU A 275 -13.49 -9.75 -15.03
CA GLU A 275 -12.26 -10.54 -14.99
C GLU A 275 -11.34 -10.12 -16.15
N ARG A 276 -10.03 -10.06 -15.91
CA ARG A 276 -9.04 -9.92 -16.99
C ARG A 276 -8.79 -11.27 -17.65
N SER A 277 -8.63 -11.31 -18.97
CA SER A 277 -8.30 -12.53 -19.69
C SER A 277 -6.96 -13.14 -19.25
N LEU A 278 -6.81 -14.45 -19.45
CA LEU A 278 -5.58 -15.16 -19.12
C LEU A 278 -4.39 -14.66 -19.95
N GLU A 279 -4.63 -14.18 -21.16
CA GLU A 279 -3.63 -13.64 -22.08
C GLU A 279 -3.08 -12.30 -21.55
N THR A 280 -3.96 -11.39 -21.14
CA THR A 280 -3.55 -10.14 -20.48
C THR A 280 -2.80 -10.42 -19.19
N LEU A 281 -3.26 -11.37 -18.38
CA LEU A 281 -2.61 -11.71 -17.11
C LEU A 281 -1.23 -12.34 -17.31
N ASP A 282 -1.06 -13.22 -18.31
CA ASP A 282 0.25 -13.77 -18.65
C ASP A 282 1.21 -12.68 -19.12
N SER A 283 0.72 -11.70 -19.89
CA SER A 283 1.51 -10.54 -20.30
C SER A 283 1.88 -9.64 -19.10
N ILE A 284 0.94 -9.33 -18.20
CA ILE A 284 1.23 -8.55 -16.98
C ILE A 284 2.28 -9.26 -16.13
N LEU A 285 2.15 -10.57 -15.93
CA LEU A 285 3.13 -11.35 -15.18
C LEU A 285 4.49 -11.35 -15.87
N THR A 286 4.50 -11.62 -17.17
CA THR A 286 5.72 -11.78 -17.96
C THR A 286 6.51 -10.49 -18.09
N ASP A 287 5.85 -9.46 -18.58
CA ASP A 287 6.45 -8.16 -18.83
C ASP A 287 6.74 -7.49 -17.48
N GLY A 288 5.79 -7.55 -16.55
CA GLY A 288 5.96 -6.96 -15.21
C GLY A 288 7.13 -7.55 -14.44
N LEU A 289 7.30 -8.88 -14.41
CA LEU A 289 8.48 -9.48 -13.77
C LEU A 289 9.78 -9.16 -14.49
N ALA A 290 9.78 -9.07 -15.83
CA ALA A 290 10.95 -8.70 -16.61
C ALA A 290 11.37 -7.24 -16.41
N GLU A 291 10.40 -6.33 -16.31
CA GLU A 291 10.60 -4.89 -16.15
C GLU A 291 10.89 -4.47 -14.72
N THR A 292 10.35 -5.20 -13.73
CA THR A 292 10.53 -4.87 -12.31
C THR A 292 11.61 -5.72 -11.65
N GLY A 293 11.74 -6.99 -12.02
CA GLY A 293 12.59 -7.95 -11.33
C GLY A 293 12.05 -8.39 -9.97
N TYR A 294 10.76 -8.17 -9.67
CA TYR A 294 10.16 -8.57 -8.40
C TYR A 294 10.33 -10.07 -8.08
N GLU A 295 10.58 -10.36 -6.81
CA GLU A 295 10.74 -11.69 -6.21
C GLU A 295 9.42 -12.26 -5.65
N GLU A 296 8.34 -11.47 -5.68
CA GLU A 296 6.99 -11.87 -5.31
C GLU A 296 5.97 -11.23 -6.28
N THR A 297 4.93 -11.98 -6.63
CA THR A 297 3.74 -11.51 -7.32
C THR A 297 2.47 -11.82 -6.53
N SER A 298 1.44 -10.99 -6.63
CA SER A 298 0.14 -11.22 -6.00
C SER A 298 -1.02 -11.08 -6.96
N MET A 299 -1.99 -12.00 -6.84
CA MET A 299 -3.24 -11.98 -7.59
C MET A 299 -4.29 -11.19 -6.81
N LEU A 300 -4.45 -9.91 -7.10
CA LEU A 300 -5.35 -9.00 -6.41
C LEU A 300 -6.78 -9.08 -6.96
N SER A 301 -7.74 -9.35 -6.08
CA SER A 301 -9.17 -9.09 -6.28
C SER A 301 -9.89 -9.05 -4.93
N LEU A 302 -11.20 -8.75 -4.94
CA LEU A 302 -12.04 -8.84 -3.74
C LEU A 302 -12.29 -10.28 -3.29
N SER A 303 -12.15 -11.25 -4.19
CA SER A 303 -12.31 -12.68 -3.91
C SER A 303 -11.52 -13.49 -4.94
N THR A 304 -10.26 -13.81 -4.65
CA THR A 304 -9.34 -14.47 -5.59
C THR A 304 -9.83 -15.86 -5.97
N GLY A 305 -10.36 -16.60 -5.00
CA GLY A 305 -10.92 -17.93 -5.19
C GLY A 305 -12.23 -17.98 -6.00
N ASP A 306 -12.79 -16.82 -6.30
CA ASP A 306 -13.98 -16.69 -7.12
C ASP A 306 -13.67 -16.38 -8.58
N PHE A 307 -12.41 -16.13 -8.93
CA PHE A 307 -11.98 -15.95 -10.31
C PHE A 307 -12.26 -17.23 -11.10
N SER A 308 -12.95 -17.11 -12.23
CA SER A 308 -13.49 -18.26 -12.96
C SER A 308 -12.42 -19.18 -13.55
N ALA A 309 -11.22 -18.65 -13.81
CA ALA A 309 -10.11 -19.35 -14.45
C ALA A 309 -8.86 -19.45 -13.53
N LEU A 310 -9.05 -19.63 -12.22
CA LEU A 310 -7.94 -19.57 -11.25
C LEU A 310 -6.95 -20.71 -11.43
N ASP A 311 -7.42 -21.94 -11.66
CA ASP A 311 -6.54 -23.11 -11.81
C ASP A 311 -5.73 -22.99 -13.11
N SER A 312 -6.36 -22.49 -14.17
CA SER A 312 -5.71 -22.15 -15.44
C SER A 312 -4.64 -21.06 -15.27
N LEU A 313 -4.98 -19.95 -14.59
CA LEU A 313 -4.04 -18.85 -14.33
C LEU A 313 -2.85 -19.31 -13.50
N PHE A 314 -3.13 -20.03 -12.40
CA PHE A 314 -2.09 -20.51 -11.50
C PHE A 314 -1.16 -21.49 -12.22
N THR A 315 -1.70 -22.40 -13.02
CA THR A 315 -0.91 -23.35 -13.82
C THR A 315 0.00 -22.62 -14.81
N ARG A 316 -0.52 -21.63 -15.57
CA ARG A 316 0.29 -20.82 -16.51
C ARG A 316 1.40 -20.04 -15.80
N SER A 317 1.11 -19.54 -14.59
CA SER A 317 2.04 -18.68 -13.83
C SER A 317 3.11 -19.45 -13.07
N PHE A 318 2.80 -20.66 -12.61
CA PHE A 318 3.59 -21.38 -11.59
C PHE A 318 4.99 -21.74 -12.05
N ASP A 319 5.14 -22.41 -13.20
CA ASP A 319 6.44 -22.93 -13.66
C ASP A 319 7.44 -21.79 -13.88
N LYS A 320 6.95 -20.68 -14.43
CA LYS A 320 7.71 -19.45 -14.63
C LYS A 320 8.16 -18.82 -13.30
N CYS A 321 7.29 -18.82 -12.29
CA CYS A 321 7.65 -18.26 -10.99
C CYS A 321 8.61 -19.20 -10.23
N ALA A 322 8.35 -20.51 -10.28
CA ALA A 322 9.14 -21.52 -9.58
C ALA A 322 10.59 -21.58 -10.09
N SER A 323 10.81 -21.40 -11.40
CA SER A 323 12.15 -21.45 -12.00
C SER A 323 13.10 -20.35 -11.49
N GLU A 324 12.56 -19.26 -10.94
CA GLU A 324 13.34 -18.11 -10.45
C GLU A 324 13.10 -17.79 -8.95
N GLN A 325 12.54 -18.72 -8.16
CA GLN A 325 12.12 -18.48 -6.76
C GLN A 325 11.23 -17.25 -6.59
N ILE A 326 10.27 -17.05 -7.50
CA ILE A 326 9.29 -15.97 -7.38
C ILE A 326 8.07 -16.50 -6.61
N SER A 327 7.74 -15.86 -5.49
CA SER A 327 6.60 -16.25 -4.66
C SER A 327 5.28 -15.78 -5.28
N ILE A 328 4.23 -16.62 -5.23
CA ILE A 328 2.87 -16.24 -5.63
C ILE A 328 2.00 -16.10 -4.38
N SER A 329 1.44 -14.90 -4.18
CA SER A 329 0.51 -14.61 -3.10
C SER A 329 -0.93 -14.58 -3.60
N LEU A 330 -1.81 -15.32 -2.92
CA LEU A 330 -3.25 -15.30 -3.14
C LEU A 330 -3.94 -14.60 -1.95
N PRO A 331 -4.09 -13.26 -1.97
CA PRO A 331 -4.86 -12.56 -0.95
C PRO A 331 -6.35 -12.93 -1.02
N SER A 332 -7.09 -12.63 0.04
CA SER A 332 -8.56 -12.68 0.06
C SER A 332 -9.17 -14.05 -0.31
N LEU A 333 -8.60 -15.14 0.23
CA LEU A 333 -9.10 -16.49 -0.01
C LEU A 333 -10.37 -16.79 0.81
N ARG A 334 -11.35 -17.35 0.11
CA ARG A 334 -12.60 -17.82 0.70
C ARG A 334 -12.49 -19.32 1.01
N VAL A 335 -13.28 -19.76 1.98
CA VAL A 335 -13.43 -21.18 2.26
C VAL A 335 -13.95 -21.92 1.03
N GLY A 336 -13.37 -23.09 0.75
CA GLY A 336 -13.76 -23.97 -0.36
C GLY A 336 -13.37 -23.47 -1.76
N SER A 337 -12.51 -22.44 -1.87
CA SER A 337 -12.23 -21.80 -3.15
C SER A 337 -10.90 -22.18 -3.80
N LEU A 338 -10.14 -23.11 -3.22
CA LEU A 338 -8.85 -23.56 -3.73
C LEU A 338 -8.88 -25.09 -3.90
N SER A 339 -8.34 -25.56 -5.01
CA SER A 339 -8.14 -26.99 -5.27
C SER A 339 -6.88 -27.51 -4.55
N SER A 340 -6.86 -28.81 -4.20
CA SER A 340 -5.68 -29.44 -3.58
C SER A 340 -4.38 -29.25 -4.37
N PRO A 341 -4.37 -29.35 -5.72
CA PRO A 341 -3.15 -29.15 -6.51
C PRO A 341 -2.57 -27.74 -6.40
N ILE A 342 -3.40 -26.69 -6.30
CA ILE A 342 -2.89 -25.33 -6.05
C ILE A 342 -2.22 -25.26 -4.68
N MET A 343 -2.85 -25.82 -3.63
CA MET A 343 -2.28 -25.79 -2.28
C MET A 343 -0.93 -26.51 -2.23
N GLU A 344 -0.82 -27.69 -2.85
CA GLU A 344 0.43 -28.44 -2.96
C GLU A 344 1.52 -27.59 -3.63
N ARG A 345 1.20 -26.93 -4.75
CA ARG A 345 2.13 -26.06 -5.48
C ARG A 345 2.61 -24.86 -4.67
N ILE A 346 1.69 -24.11 -4.04
CA ILE A 346 2.03 -22.96 -3.18
C ILE A 346 2.99 -23.40 -2.07
N SER A 347 2.71 -24.55 -1.44
CA SER A 347 3.53 -25.10 -0.36
C SER A 347 4.98 -25.38 -0.78
N SER A 348 5.20 -25.54 -2.10
CA SER A 348 6.44 -25.99 -2.69
C SER A 348 7.40 -24.85 -3.05
N ILE A 349 6.90 -23.64 -3.35
CA ILE A 349 7.74 -22.44 -3.56
C ILE A 349 8.08 -21.83 -2.21
N ARG A 350 7.06 -21.42 -1.46
CA ARG A 350 7.21 -20.82 -0.13
C ARG A 350 5.91 -20.98 0.65
N ARG A 351 5.96 -21.67 1.80
CA ARG A 351 4.82 -21.78 2.71
C ARG A 351 4.56 -20.43 3.39
N THR A 352 3.53 -19.72 2.94
CA THR A 352 3.01 -18.49 3.58
C THR A 352 1.98 -18.85 4.66
N GLY A 353 1.62 -17.91 5.54
CA GLY A 353 0.52 -18.15 6.48
C GLY A 353 -0.84 -18.19 5.76
N ALA A 354 -1.69 -19.19 6.06
CA ALA A 354 -3.03 -19.27 5.49
C ALA A 354 -4.02 -18.42 6.31
N THR A 355 -4.81 -17.59 5.63
CA THR A 355 -5.85 -16.77 6.24
C THR A 355 -7.19 -17.08 5.61
N LEU A 356 -8.18 -17.42 6.43
CA LEU A 356 -9.55 -17.69 6.01
C LEU A 356 -10.49 -16.72 6.72
N ALA A 357 -11.56 -16.32 6.05
CA ALA A 357 -12.52 -15.37 6.57
C ALA A 357 -13.90 -16.01 6.70
N PRO A 358 -14.22 -16.70 7.82
CA PRO A 358 -15.59 -17.12 8.12
C PRO A 358 -16.50 -15.93 8.47
N GLU A 359 -15.95 -14.81 8.96
CA GLU A 359 -16.60 -13.57 9.40
C GLU A 359 -17.54 -13.70 10.60
N ALA A 360 -18.17 -14.85 10.80
CA ALA A 360 -19.06 -15.12 11.93
C ALA A 360 -18.86 -16.55 12.48
N GLY A 361 -19.06 -16.69 13.79
CA GLY A 361 -18.88 -17.96 14.51
C GLY A 361 -19.96 -19.00 14.22
N SER A 362 -21.23 -18.62 14.33
CA SER A 362 -22.36 -19.54 14.10
C SER A 362 -22.77 -19.62 12.62
N GLN A 363 -23.38 -20.74 12.22
CA GLN A 363 -23.94 -20.88 10.87
C GLN A 363 -25.04 -19.85 10.62
N ARG A 364 -25.91 -19.64 11.61
CA ARG A 364 -26.98 -18.62 11.56
C ARG A 364 -26.41 -17.24 11.23
N MET A 365 -25.36 -16.80 11.92
CA MET A 365 -24.77 -15.48 11.66
C MET A 365 -24.06 -15.42 10.31
N ARG A 366 -23.44 -16.51 9.85
CA ARG A 366 -22.94 -16.60 8.47
C ARG A 366 -24.09 -16.46 7.46
N ASP A 367 -25.27 -16.99 7.73
CA ASP A 367 -26.43 -16.85 6.82
C ASP A 367 -27.03 -15.42 6.87
N VAL A 368 -27.10 -14.81 8.05
CA VAL A 368 -27.54 -13.42 8.27
C VAL A 368 -26.70 -12.44 7.46
N ILE A 369 -25.38 -12.59 7.47
CA ILE A 369 -24.49 -11.69 6.71
C ILE A 369 -24.35 -12.07 5.24
N ASN A 370 -25.01 -13.14 4.79
CA ASN A 370 -24.87 -13.75 3.48
C ASN A 370 -23.44 -14.19 3.17
N LYS A 371 -22.83 -14.83 4.19
CA LYS A 371 -21.61 -15.61 4.21
C LYS A 371 -21.51 -16.42 2.94
N GLY A 372 -22.39 -17.42 2.85
CA GLY A 372 -22.34 -18.53 1.89
C GLY A 372 -21.18 -19.49 2.20
N VAL A 373 -20.81 -19.62 3.47
CA VAL A 373 -19.78 -20.54 3.97
C VAL A 373 -20.44 -21.39 5.05
N ASP A 374 -20.39 -22.71 4.88
CA ASP A 374 -20.83 -23.66 5.88
C ASP A 374 -19.69 -24.03 6.85
N GLU A 375 -20.06 -24.61 8.00
CA GLU A 375 -19.07 -25.07 8.96
C GLU A 375 -18.24 -26.24 8.42
N GLU A 376 -18.90 -27.22 7.79
CA GLU A 376 -18.26 -28.44 7.31
C GLU A 376 -17.18 -28.15 6.27
N GLY A 377 -17.47 -27.32 5.28
CA GLY A 377 -16.51 -26.91 4.26
C GLY A 377 -15.36 -26.06 4.82
N LEU A 378 -15.58 -25.29 5.90
CA LEU A 378 -14.48 -24.62 6.61
C LEU A 378 -13.54 -25.63 7.24
N ILE A 379 -14.08 -26.61 7.95
CA ILE A 379 -13.28 -27.65 8.59
C ILE A 379 -12.52 -28.47 7.54
N GLU A 380 -13.18 -28.88 6.46
CA GLU A 380 -12.55 -29.61 5.36
C GLU A 380 -11.42 -28.81 4.71
N HIS A 381 -11.64 -27.53 4.39
CA HIS A 381 -10.61 -26.68 3.80
C HIS A 381 -9.41 -26.50 4.74
N THR A 382 -9.65 -26.31 6.05
CA THR A 382 -8.55 -26.22 7.02
C THR A 382 -7.76 -27.52 7.12
N LYS A 383 -8.43 -28.67 7.06
CA LYS A 383 -7.78 -29.98 7.03
C LYS A 383 -6.87 -30.11 5.80
N MET A 384 -7.36 -29.73 4.62
CA MET A 384 -6.54 -29.73 3.39
C MET A 384 -5.27 -28.88 3.53
N LEU A 385 -5.35 -27.70 4.16
CA LEU A 385 -4.17 -26.87 4.44
C LEU A 385 -3.17 -27.58 5.36
N PHE A 386 -3.65 -28.22 6.43
CA PHE A 386 -2.79 -28.96 7.36
C PHE A 386 -2.15 -30.18 6.72
N ASP A 387 -2.90 -30.92 5.89
CA ASP A 387 -2.40 -32.07 5.13
C ASP A 387 -1.27 -31.66 4.16
N ASN A 388 -1.30 -30.41 3.65
CA ASN A 388 -0.22 -29.83 2.84
C ASN A 388 0.88 -29.13 3.65
N GLY A 389 0.93 -29.36 4.96
CA GLY A 389 2.06 -28.99 5.82
C GLY A 389 2.04 -27.56 6.36
N TRP A 390 0.89 -26.87 6.32
CA TRP A 390 0.69 -25.65 7.10
C TRP A 390 0.70 -25.96 8.60
N GLN A 391 1.22 -25.04 9.40
CA GLN A 391 1.29 -25.18 10.87
C GLN A 391 0.47 -24.13 11.61
N GLY A 392 -0.23 -23.27 10.89
CA GLY A 392 -1.14 -22.31 11.49
C GLY A 392 -2.07 -21.68 10.49
N VAL A 393 -3.24 -21.29 10.99
CA VAL A 393 -4.30 -20.64 10.23
C VAL A 393 -4.78 -19.42 11.00
N LYS A 394 -4.99 -18.31 10.30
CA LYS A 394 -5.64 -17.11 10.83
C LYS A 394 -7.10 -17.09 10.36
N LEU A 395 -8.04 -16.94 11.28
CA LEU A 395 -9.48 -16.84 11.01
C LEU A 395 -9.96 -15.42 11.30
N TYR A 396 -10.62 -14.77 10.34
CA TYR A 396 -11.24 -13.45 10.53
C TYR A 396 -12.69 -13.56 10.98
N PHE A 397 -13.03 -12.80 12.03
CA PHE A 397 -14.37 -12.69 12.58
C PHE A 397 -14.74 -11.23 12.80
N MET A 398 -16.02 -10.93 12.73
CA MET A 398 -16.60 -9.68 13.20
C MET A 398 -17.42 -9.90 14.47
N ILE A 399 -17.57 -8.84 15.27
CA ILE A 399 -18.50 -8.77 16.40
C ILE A 399 -19.34 -7.51 16.31
N GLY A 400 -20.54 -7.53 16.88
CA GLY A 400 -21.49 -6.43 16.83
C GLY A 400 -22.35 -6.40 15.56
N LEU A 401 -22.43 -7.53 14.85
CA LEU A 401 -23.29 -7.66 13.67
C LEU A 401 -24.79 -7.62 14.06
N PRO A 402 -25.68 -7.20 13.14
CA PRO A 402 -27.12 -7.21 13.39
C PRO A 402 -27.61 -8.60 13.78
N THR A 403 -28.46 -8.68 14.82
CA THR A 403 -29.00 -9.92 15.40
C THR A 403 -28.01 -10.84 16.14
N GLU A 404 -26.74 -10.45 16.33
CA GLU A 404 -25.74 -11.26 17.04
C GLU A 404 -26.05 -11.37 18.55
N THR A 405 -25.98 -12.59 19.07
CA THR A 405 -26.18 -12.92 20.49
C THR A 405 -24.89 -13.46 21.14
N ASP A 406 -24.88 -13.63 22.47
CA ASP A 406 -23.72 -14.16 23.18
C ASP A 406 -23.41 -15.62 22.78
N GLU A 407 -24.42 -16.42 22.40
CA GLU A 407 -24.21 -17.77 21.85
C GLU A 407 -23.43 -17.75 20.52
N ASP A 408 -23.54 -16.68 19.73
CA ASP A 408 -22.74 -16.54 18.51
C ASP A 408 -21.27 -16.21 18.81
N LEU A 409 -21.01 -15.54 19.94
CA LEU A 409 -19.64 -15.31 20.43
C LEU A 409 -19.00 -16.63 20.88
N ASP A 410 -19.77 -17.47 21.57
CA ASP A 410 -19.32 -18.83 21.93
C ASP A 410 -19.01 -19.65 20.68
N ALA A 411 -19.83 -19.52 19.63
CA ALA A 411 -19.61 -20.20 18.37
C ALA A 411 -18.30 -19.78 17.67
N ILE A 412 -17.76 -18.57 17.91
CA ILE A 412 -16.43 -18.18 17.41
C ILE A 412 -15.34 -19.06 18.04
N VAL A 413 -15.42 -19.25 19.35
CA VAL A 413 -14.46 -20.08 20.12
C VAL A 413 -14.59 -21.54 19.69
N ASP A 414 -15.81 -22.06 19.64
CA ASP A 414 -16.12 -23.43 19.22
C ASP A 414 -15.59 -23.73 17.81
N LEU A 415 -15.80 -22.82 16.86
CA LEU A 415 -15.28 -22.98 15.50
C LEU A 415 -13.75 -23.06 15.47
N CYS A 416 -13.07 -22.21 16.25
CA CYS A 416 -11.61 -22.25 16.36
C CYS A 416 -11.11 -23.56 16.99
N LEU A 417 -11.86 -24.12 17.96
CA LEU A 417 -11.56 -25.41 18.57
C LEU A 417 -11.72 -26.54 17.56
N LYS A 418 -12.82 -26.55 16.80
CA LYS A 418 -13.05 -27.53 15.72
C LYS A 418 -11.94 -27.50 14.68
N VAL A 419 -11.49 -26.31 14.25
CA VAL A 419 -10.34 -26.16 13.33
C VAL A 419 -9.03 -26.69 13.95
N ARG A 420 -8.75 -26.36 15.21
CA ARG A 420 -7.58 -26.92 15.94
C ARG A 420 -7.66 -28.45 15.98
N ASP A 421 -8.84 -28.99 16.24
CA ASP A 421 -9.07 -30.41 16.42
C ASP A 421 -9.15 -31.17 15.10
N ALA A 422 -9.33 -30.50 13.97
CA ALA A 422 -9.15 -31.07 12.64
C ALA A 422 -7.67 -31.20 12.24
N ALA A 423 -6.78 -30.39 12.83
CA ALA A 423 -5.35 -30.38 12.49
C ALA A 423 -4.62 -31.65 12.95
N ARG A 424 -4.28 -32.53 12.00
CA ARG A 424 -3.49 -33.75 12.22
C ARG A 424 -2.29 -33.77 11.28
N ASP A 425 -1.20 -34.42 11.69
CA ASP A 425 -0.08 -34.74 10.80
C ASP A 425 -0.41 -35.96 9.93
N GLU A 426 0.46 -36.26 8.97
CA GLU A 426 0.36 -37.44 8.07
C GLU A 426 0.22 -38.77 8.82
N GLN A 427 0.62 -38.83 10.09
CA GLN A 427 0.52 -40.02 10.95
C GLN A 427 -0.70 -39.96 11.90
N GLY A 428 -1.62 -39.03 11.69
CA GLY A 428 -2.85 -38.86 12.48
C GLY A 428 -2.62 -38.27 13.87
N ARG A 429 -1.46 -37.69 14.15
CA ARG A 429 -1.11 -37.09 15.47
C ARG A 429 -1.32 -35.58 15.47
N PRO A 430 -1.50 -34.94 16.63
CA PRO A 430 -1.57 -33.48 16.70
C PRO A 430 -0.29 -32.81 16.21
N ILE A 431 -0.42 -31.82 15.31
CA ILE A 431 0.72 -31.04 14.79
C ILE A 431 1.46 -30.36 15.95
N LYS A 432 2.79 -30.52 16.02
CA LYS A 432 3.61 -30.07 17.16
C LYS A 432 3.63 -28.54 17.36
N ARG A 433 3.69 -27.78 16.27
CA ARG A 433 3.77 -26.30 16.27
C ARG A 433 2.49 -25.62 15.80
N LEU A 434 1.34 -26.27 16.01
CA LEU A 434 0.05 -25.75 15.57
C LEU A 434 -0.29 -24.43 16.28
N GLN A 435 -0.73 -23.43 15.50
CA GLN A 435 -1.26 -22.18 16.01
C GLN A 435 -2.51 -21.75 15.22
N ILE A 436 -3.65 -21.65 15.89
CA ILE A 436 -4.86 -21.03 15.35
C ILE A 436 -4.95 -19.60 15.90
N THR A 437 -5.17 -18.61 15.04
CA THR A 437 -5.32 -17.21 15.45
C THR A 437 -6.67 -16.68 15.00
N ALA A 438 -7.56 -16.38 15.93
CA ALA A 438 -8.75 -15.57 15.64
C ALA A 438 -8.36 -14.10 15.59
N ALA A 439 -8.74 -13.41 14.52
CA ALA A 439 -8.60 -11.97 14.40
C ALA A 439 -10.02 -11.37 14.33
N VAL A 440 -10.37 -10.62 15.37
CA VAL A 440 -11.74 -10.15 15.63
C VAL A 440 -11.83 -8.64 15.42
N SER A 441 -12.76 -8.19 14.58
CA SER A 441 -12.97 -6.76 14.29
C SER A 441 -14.38 -6.32 14.67
N PRO A 442 -14.57 -5.16 15.31
CA PRO A 442 -15.91 -4.61 15.49
C PRO A 442 -16.56 -4.28 14.14
N PHE A 443 -17.84 -4.57 13.99
CA PHE A 443 -18.61 -4.22 12.80
C PHE A 443 -18.76 -2.69 12.69
N VAL A 444 -18.54 -2.17 11.48
CA VAL A 444 -18.75 -0.77 11.11
C VAL A 444 -19.82 -0.74 10.00
N PRO A 445 -21.02 -0.21 10.25
CA PRO A 445 -22.02 -0.05 9.21
C PRO A 445 -21.51 0.91 8.11
N LYS A 446 -21.50 0.45 6.86
CA LYS A 446 -21.03 1.22 5.71
C LYS A 446 -22.19 1.70 4.83
N PRO A 447 -22.05 2.88 4.19
CA PRO A 447 -23.04 3.40 3.24
C PRO A 447 -23.13 2.47 2.03
N GLN A 448 -24.27 2.48 1.34
CA GLN A 448 -24.52 1.65 0.16
C GLN A 448 -24.40 0.14 0.44
N THR A 449 -24.82 -0.27 1.63
CA THR A 449 -24.93 -1.68 2.04
C THR A 449 -26.32 -1.97 2.58
N PRO A 450 -26.80 -3.24 2.56
CA PRO A 450 -28.02 -3.62 3.25
C PRO A 450 -28.05 -3.26 4.75
N PHE A 451 -26.90 -3.16 5.40
CA PHE A 451 -26.79 -2.77 6.81
C PHE A 451 -26.55 -1.28 7.07
N GLN A 452 -26.66 -0.41 6.04
CA GLN A 452 -26.42 1.03 6.21
C GLN A 452 -27.33 1.70 7.25
N TRP A 453 -28.50 1.13 7.54
CA TRP A 453 -29.47 1.63 8.54
C TRP A 453 -29.27 1.07 9.94
N GLU A 454 -28.47 0.01 10.09
CA GLU A 454 -28.24 -0.64 11.39
C GLU A 454 -27.29 0.19 12.26
N PRO A 455 -27.46 0.21 13.59
CA PRO A 455 -26.54 0.89 14.47
C PRO A 455 -25.18 0.17 14.52
N GLN A 456 -24.13 0.91 14.84
CA GLN A 456 -22.93 0.33 15.43
C GLN A 456 -23.17 0.14 16.92
N ILE A 457 -22.78 -1.01 17.47
CA ILE A 457 -22.86 -1.23 18.92
C ILE A 457 -21.96 -0.25 19.69
N SER A 458 -22.34 0.06 20.93
CA SER A 458 -21.60 1.02 21.75
C SER A 458 -20.19 0.53 22.07
N MET A 459 -19.30 1.47 22.41
CA MET A 459 -17.92 1.17 22.79
C MET A 459 -17.85 0.19 23.98
N ASP A 460 -18.69 0.39 24.99
CA ASP A 460 -18.76 -0.48 26.16
C ASP A 460 -19.14 -1.91 25.80
N GLU A 461 -20.08 -2.07 24.86
CA GLU A 461 -20.50 -3.38 24.37
C GLU A 461 -19.41 -4.05 23.54
N ILE A 462 -18.67 -3.29 22.71
CA ILE A 462 -17.50 -3.82 22.00
C ILE A 462 -16.46 -4.35 23.01
N TYR A 463 -16.12 -3.57 24.03
CA TYR A 463 -15.17 -4.00 25.06
C TYR A 463 -15.68 -5.21 25.84
N ARG A 464 -16.97 -5.25 26.21
CA ARG A 464 -17.57 -6.42 26.87
C ARG A 464 -17.35 -7.69 26.04
N ARG A 465 -17.68 -7.66 24.74
CA ARG A 465 -17.53 -8.81 23.83
C ARG A 465 -16.06 -9.20 23.62
N VAL A 466 -15.16 -8.22 23.44
CA VAL A 466 -13.72 -8.48 23.31
C VAL A 466 -13.15 -9.12 24.57
N HIS A 467 -13.50 -8.60 25.76
CA HIS A 467 -13.04 -9.16 27.03
C HIS A 467 -13.58 -10.57 27.25
N TYR A 468 -14.87 -10.78 26.97
CA TYR A 468 -15.49 -12.09 26.99
C TYR A 468 -14.72 -13.11 26.14
N LEU A 469 -14.50 -12.81 24.85
CA LEU A 469 -13.76 -13.68 23.96
C LEU A 469 -12.31 -13.90 24.43
N LYS A 470 -11.62 -12.86 24.92
CA LYS A 470 -10.25 -13.03 25.46
C LYS A 470 -10.21 -14.03 26.61
N ASP A 471 -11.20 -13.99 27.50
CA ASP A 471 -11.28 -14.90 28.64
C ASP A 471 -11.61 -16.34 28.23
N GLN A 472 -12.44 -16.53 27.20
CA GLN A 472 -12.69 -17.86 26.62
C GLN A 472 -11.42 -18.42 25.93
N PHE A 473 -10.75 -17.61 25.09
CA PHE A 473 -9.55 -18.05 24.36
C PHE A 473 -8.37 -18.41 25.28
N ARG A 474 -8.20 -17.72 26.42
CA ARG A 474 -7.13 -17.99 27.40
C ARG A 474 -7.14 -19.42 27.95
N GLN A 475 -8.29 -20.08 27.94
CA GLN A 475 -8.45 -21.43 28.49
C GLN A 475 -7.88 -22.52 27.55
N HIS A 476 -7.57 -22.16 26.29
CA HIS A 476 -7.22 -23.13 25.26
C HIS A 476 -5.80 -22.93 24.73
N LYS A 477 -4.97 -23.97 24.86
CA LYS A 477 -3.64 -23.99 24.23
C LYS A 477 -3.77 -23.95 22.71
N ARG A 478 -2.78 -23.33 22.04
CA ARG A 478 -2.66 -23.22 20.57
C ARG A 478 -3.71 -22.34 19.89
N LEU A 479 -4.61 -21.73 20.66
CA LEU A 479 -5.50 -20.67 20.19
C LEU A 479 -4.90 -19.32 20.62
N ASN A 480 -4.95 -18.35 19.72
CA ASN A 480 -4.59 -16.96 19.99
C ASN A 480 -5.72 -16.07 19.47
N MET A 481 -5.97 -14.96 20.16
CA MET A 481 -6.92 -13.95 19.74
C MET A 481 -6.19 -12.63 19.55
N ARG A 482 -6.38 -12.01 18.40
CA ARG A 482 -6.07 -10.61 18.11
C ARG A 482 -7.37 -9.89 17.86
N TYR A 483 -7.41 -8.59 18.17
CA TYR A 483 -8.57 -7.78 17.87
C TYR A 483 -8.16 -6.42 17.33
N HIS A 484 -9.02 -5.85 16.49
CA HIS A 484 -8.89 -4.48 15.99
C HIS A 484 -9.17 -3.49 17.12
N GLU A 485 -8.50 -2.34 17.11
CA GLU A 485 -8.64 -1.33 18.16
C GLU A 485 -10.06 -0.72 18.16
N PRO A 486 -10.88 -0.92 19.22
CA PRO A 486 -12.27 -0.45 19.25
C PRO A 486 -12.42 1.05 19.01
N HIS A 487 -11.48 1.85 19.52
CA HIS A 487 -11.45 3.29 19.30
C HIS A 487 -11.37 3.67 17.82
N MET A 488 -10.58 2.96 17.01
CA MET A 488 -10.50 3.19 15.56
C MET A 488 -11.84 2.87 14.90
N SER A 489 -12.43 1.71 15.20
CA SER A 489 -13.70 1.29 14.59
C SER A 489 -14.86 2.21 14.92
N SER A 490 -14.86 2.85 16.10
CA SER A 490 -15.88 3.82 16.46
C SER A 490 -15.72 5.14 15.72
N LEU A 491 -14.49 5.66 15.59
CA LEU A 491 -14.21 6.86 14.80
C LEU A 491 -14.56 6.63 13.32
N GLU A 492 -14.23 5.45 12.80
CA GLU A 492 -14.62 5.01 11.47
C GLU A 492 -16.14 4.99 11.32
N GLY A 493 -16.89 4.48 12.31
CA GLY A 493 -18.35 4.45 12.30
C GLY A 493 -19.01 5.83 12.22
N VAL A 494 -18.44 6.84 12.90
CA VAL A 494 -18.90 8.23 12.83
C VAL A 494 -18.79 8.77 11.41
N PHE A 495 -17.60 8.68 10.81
CA PHE A 495 -17.36 9.26 9.49
C PHE A 495 -17.96 8.44 8.35
N SER A 496 -18.00 7.11 8.45
CA SER A 496 -18.50 6.22 7.38
C SER A 496 -19.90 6.59 6.92
N ARG A 497 -20.76 6.99 7.85
CA ARG A 497 -22.15 7.39 7.58
C ARG A 497 -22.40 8.86 7.90
N GLY A 498 -21.33 9.64 8.00
CA GLY A 498 -21.39 11.06 8.31
C GLY A 498 -22.07 11.91 7.24
N ASP A 499 -22.48 13.11 7.63
CA ASP A 499 -22.97 14.17 6.75
C ASP A 499 -21.99 15.36 6.70
N ARG A 500 -22.36 16.40 5.95
CA ARG A 500 -21.50 17.55 5.65
C ARG A 500 -21.08 18.34 6.89
N ARG A 501 -21.85 18.28 7.97
CA ARG A 501 -21.52 18.92 9.26
C ARG A 501 -20.23 18.39 9.87
N LEU A 502 -19.85 17.14 9.57
CA LEU A 502 -18.59 16.56 10.06
C LEU A 502 -17.33 17.19 9.44
N ALA A 503 -17.44 17.97 8.36
CA ALA A 503 -16.28 18.68 7.83
C ALA A 503 -15.71 19.67 8.86
N GLU A 504 -16.57 20.33 9.64
CA GLU A 504 -16.15 21.20 10.74
C GLU A 504 -15.41 20.42 11.84
N VAL A 505 -15.82 19.18 12.09
CA VAL A 505 -15.15 18.29 13.05
C VAL A 505 -13.77 17.88 12.56
N VAL A 506 -13.62 17.55 11.26
CA VAL A 506 -12.31 17.23 10.66
C VAL A 506 -11.36 18.41 10.80
N GLU A 507 -11.80 19.61 10.46
CA GLU A 507 -10.99 20.84 10.54
C GLU A 507 -10.54 21.16 11.97
N ARG A 508 -11.46 21.09 12.94
CA ARG A 508 -11.14 21.33 14.36
C ARG A 508 -10.27 20.24 14.97
N ALA A 509 -10.52 18.98 14.65
CA ALA A 509 -9.70 17.88 15.14
C ALA A 509 -8.27 17.98 14.62
N TYR A 510 -8.09 18.36 13.34
CA TYR A 510 -6.79 18.67 12.77
C TYR A 510 -6.10 19.84 13.49
N ALA A 511 -6.81 20.95 13.74
CA ALA A 511 -6.26 22.09 14.49
C ALA A 511 -5.84 21.73 15.92
N LYS A 512 -6.49 20.74 16.52
CA LYS A 512 -6.14 20.14 17.82
C LYS A 512 -5.04 19.05 17.73
N GLY A 513 -4.48 18.85 16.54
CA GLY A 513 -3.33 17.97 16.28
C GLY A 513 -3.66 16.54 15.88
N ALA A 514 -4.92 16.16 15.64
CA ALA A 514 -5.23 14.78 15.25
C ALA A 514 -4.65 14.43 13.87
N LEU A 515 -3.70 13.50 13.83
CA LEU A 515 -3.01 13.05 12.61
C LEU A 515 -2.78 11.54 12.67
N PHE A 516 -2.73 10.91 11.50
CA PHE A 516 -2.43 9.48 11.36
C PHE A 516 -3.35 8.57 12.21
N SER A 517 -4.65 8.88 12.26
CA SER A 517 -5.64 8.15 13.09
C SER A 517 -5.82 6.67 12.69
N SER A 518 -5.30 6.23 11.54
CA SER A 518 -5.19 4.82 11.15
C SER A 518 -4.06 4.06 11.88
N TRP A 519 -3.15 4.77 12.56
CA TRP A 519 -2.01 4.20 13.25
C TRP A 519 -2.26 4.12 14.76
N LYS A 520 -2.08 2.93 15.33
CA LYS A 520 -2.42 2.66 16.74
C LYS A 520 -1.69 3.60 17.71
N ASP A 521 -0.43 3.92 17.42
CA ASP A 521 0.39 4.74 18.29
C ASP A 521 0.11 6.26 18.12
N HIS A 522 -0.70 6.65 17.14
CA HIS A 522 -1.08 8.06 16.86
C HIS A 522 -2.56 8.36 17.13
N LEU A 523 -3.42 7.34 17.23
CA LEU A 523 -4.85 7.53 17.43
C LEU A 523 -5.16 8.30 18.73
N ARG A 524 -5.82 9.44 18.58
CA ARG A 524 -6.36 10.26 19.68
C ARG A 524 -7.82 10.59 19.40
N LEU A 525 -8.74 10.18 20.27
CA LEU A 525 -10.17 10.44 20.08
C LEU A 525 -10.61 11.77 20.67
N GLU A 526 -9.89 12.25 21.68
CA GLU A 526 -10.17 13.47 22.42
C GLU A 526 -10.30 14.69 21.48
N PRO A 527 -9.39 14.94 20.51
CA PRO A 527 -9.54 16.03 19.55
C PRO A 527 -10.85 15.98 18.76
N TYR A 528 -11.30 14.78 18.37
CA TYR A 528 -12.55 14.61 17.61
C TYR A 528 -13.77 14.82 18.50
N LYS A 529 -13.75 14.30 19.73
CA LYS A 529 -14.86 14.47 20.69
C LYS A 529 -15.06 15.94 21.04
N GLU A 530 -13.99 16.66 21.37
CA GLU A 530 -14.04 18.10 21.61
C GLU A 530 -14.55 18.86 20.38
N ALA A 531 -14.06 18.52 19.19
CA ALA A 531 -14.50 19.14 17.95
C ALA A 531 -16.01 18.92 17.67
N MET A 532 -16.54 17.74 17.99
CA MET A 532 -17.98 17.46 17.91
C MET A 532 -18.78 18.28 18.91
N GLU A 533 -18.34 18.33 20.17
CA GLU A 533 -19.00 19.13 21.21
C GLU A 533 -19.04 20.62 20.83
N GLU A 534 -17.93 21.18 20.36
CA GLU A 534 -17.84 22.56 19.88
C GLU A 534 -18.74 22.80 18.66
N ALA A 535 -18.98 21.78 17.82
CA ALA A 535 -19.85 21.86 16.64
C ALA A 535 -21.33 21.62 16.98
N GLY A 536 -21.65 21.34 18.26
CA GLY A 536 -23.00 21.00 18.70
C GLY A 536 -23.49 19.64 18.15
N LEU A 537 -22.56 18.73 17.84
CA LEU A 537 -22.82 17.40 17.30
C LEU A 537 -22.62 16.33 18.38
N SER A 538 -23.38 15.24 18.28
CA SER A 538 -23.26 14.10 19.19
C SER A 538 -22.65 12.89 18.49
N TRP A 539 -21.73 12.20 19.17
CA TRP A 539 -21.14 10.96 18.65
C TRP A 539 -22.19 9.88 18.36
N ASP A 540 -23.16 9.74 19.27
CA ASP A 540 -24.23 8.73 19.21
C ASP A 540 -25.18 8.94 18.02
N GLU A 541 -25.34 10.18 17.56
CA GLU A 541 -26.13 10.52 16.37
C GLU A 541 -25.60 9.80 15.12
N TYR A 542 -24.28 9.71 14.97
CA TYR A 542 -23.64 9.18 13.76
C TYR A 542 -23.47 7.65 13.78
N ILE A 543 -23.36 7.06 14.97
CA ILE A 543 -23.26 5.61 15.14
C ILE A 543 -24.61 4.91 15.33
N GLY A 544 -25.68 5.67 15.61
CA GLY A 544 -27.03 5.16 15.82
C GLY A 544 -27.70 4.49 14.61
N ALA A 545 -28.91 3.99 14.84
CA ALA A 545 -29.77 3.45 13.78
C ALA A 545 -30.35 4.60 12.94
N ARG A 546 -30.67 4.33 11.68
CA ARG A 546 -31.26 5.33 10.78
C ARG A 546 -32.65 4.92 10.32
N ASP A 547 -33.52 5.91 10.16
CA ASP A 547 -34.83 5.71 9.54
C ASP A 547 -34.62 5.31 8.06
N MET A 548 -35.36 4.29 7.62
CA MET A 548 -35.29 3.77 6.26
C MET A 548 -35.95 4.71 5.25
N ASP A 549 -36.90 5.53 5.68
CA ASP A 549 -37.62 6.45 4.80
C ASP A 549 -36.99 7.85 4.77
N ALA A 550 -36.16 8.18 5.75
CA ALA A 550 -35.41 9.43 5.78
C ALA A 550 -34.34 9.49 4.67
N PRO A 551 -34.01 10.71 4.18
CA PRO A 551 -32.86 10.93 3.31
C PRO A 551 -31.55 10.50 3.97
N LEU A 552 -30.65 9.90 3.19
CA LEU A 552 -29.28 9.61 3.60
C LEU A 552 -28.31 10.64 2.98
N PRO A 553 -27.20 10.98 3.67
CA PRO A 553 -26.24 11.98 3.18
C PRO A 553 -25.69 11.67 1.77
N TRP A 554 -25.58 10.39 1.43
CA TRP A 554 -25.05 9.91 0.15
C TRP A 554 -26.12 9.56 -0.88
N ASP A 555 -27.40 9.88 -0.68
CA ASP A 555 -28.48 9.48 -1.61
C ASP A 555 -28.33 10.08 -3.02
N HIS A 556 -27.61 11.20 -3.13
CA HIS A 556 -27.27 11.82 -4.42
C HIS A 556 -26.13 11.10 -5.16
N ILE A 557 -25.47 10.10 -4.56
CA ILE A 557 -24.38 9.31 -5.15
C ILE A 557 -24.84 7.87 -5.38
N SER A 558 -24.99 7.48 -6.64
CA SER A 558 -25.45 6.16 -7.03
C SER A 558 -24.31 5.20 -7.36
N CYS A 559 -24.21 4.08 -6.62
CA CYS A 559 -23.41 2.94 -7.05
C CYS A 559 -24.12 2.01 -8.07
N GLY A 560 -25.33 2.39 -8.52
CA GLY A 560 -26.16 1.60 -9.42
C GLY A 560 -27.02 0.52 -8.76
N LEU A 561 -26.98 0.37 -7.42
CA LEU A 561 -27.90 -0.50 -6.69
C LEU A 561 -29.11 0.28 -6.19
N THR A 562 -30.30 -0.31 -6.31
CA THR A 562 -31.55 0.33 -5.87
C THR A 562 -31.75 0.24 -4.36
N LYS A 563 -32.37 1.27 -3.75
CA LYS A 563 -32.84 1.23 -2.35
C LYS A 563 -33.71 0.00 -2.06
N LYS A 564 -34.58 -0.37 -3.01
CA LYS A 564 -35.42 -1.59 -2.94
C LYS A 564 -34.60 -2.86 -2.80
N PHE A 565 -33.48 -2.99 -3.52
CA PHE A 565 -32.59 -4.14 -3.39
C PHE A 565 -31.96 -4.21 -2.00
N PHE A 566 -31.45 -3.08 -1.49
CA PHE A 566 -30.85 -3.02 -0.16
C PHE A 566 -31.83 -3.41 0.96
N LEU A 567 -33.05 -2.85 0.94
CA LEU A 567 -34.09 -3.20 1.91
C LEU A 567 -34.47 -4.69 1.83
N LYS A 568 -34.61 -5.24 0.63
CA LYS A 568 -34.91 -6.68 0.45
C LYS A 568 -33.81 -7.58 1.00
N GLU A 569 -32.54 -7.23 0.80
CA GLU A 569 -31.43 -7.99 1.38
C GLU A 569 -31.35 -7.84 2.89
N ARG A 570 -31.71 -6.66 3.44
CA ARG A 570 -31.85 -6.47 4.88
C ARG A 570 -32.94 -7.37 5.48
N ASP A 571 -34.12 -7.42 4.87
CA ASP A 571 -35.22 -8.30 5.32
C ASP A 571 -34.82 -9.79 5.27
N ARG A 572 -34.04 -10.18 4.25
CA ARG A 572 -33.47 -11.52 4.16
C ARG A 572 -32.45 -11.78 5.27
N ALA A 573 -31.64 -10.80 5.64
CA ALA A 573 -30.73 -10.89 6.79
C ALA A 573 -31.50 -11.16 8.08
N LEU A 574 -32.53 -10.36 8.37
CA LEU A 574 -33.35 -10.48 9.59
C LEU A 574 -34.11 -11.80 9.66
N SER A 575 -34.38 -12.43 8.52
CA SER A 575 -35.02 -13.75 8.42
C SER A 575 -34.05 -14.92 8.21
N GLY A 576 -32.73 -14.68 8.23
CA GLY A 576 -31.70 -15.72 8.02
C GLY A 576 -31.71 -16.35 6.62
N LYS A 577 -32.31 -15.70 5.62
CA LYS A 577 -32.42 -16.22 4.25
C LYS A 577 -31.16 -15.88 3.45
N ILE A 578 -30.61 -16.88 2.78
CA ILE A 578 -29.44 -16.74 1.91
C ILE A 578 -29.84 -16.18 0.54
N THR A 579 -28.95 -15.39 -0.04
CA THR A 579 -29.02 -14.94 -1.42
C THR A 579 -27.83 -15.52 -2.19
N GLU A 580 -28.13 -16.37 -3.17
CA GLU A 580 -27.12 -16.99 -4.02
C GLU A 580 -26.41 -15.99 -4.94
N ASP A 581 -25.21 -16.37 -5.39
CA ASP A 581 -24.37 -15.58 -6.27
C ASP A 581 -24.93 -15.55 -7.70
N CYS A 582 -25.28 -14.37 -8.19
CA CYS A 582 -25.88 -14.18 -9.50
C CYS A 582 -24.94 -14.44 -10.69
N ARG A 583 -23.66 -14.78 -10.46
CA ARG A 583 -22.76 -15.26 -11.53
C ARG A 583 -23.17 -16.63 -12.07
N TYR A 584 -23.67 -17.49 -11.17
CA TYR A 584 -24.00 -18.88 -11.48
C TYR A 584 -25.47 -19.21 -11.19
N ALA A 585 -26.12 -18.42 -10.32
CA ALA A 585 -27.54 -18.54 -10.00
C ALA A 585 -28.37 -17.42 -10.66
N ALA A 586 -29.68 -17.44 -10.42
CA ALA A 586 -30.60 -16.46 -11.00
C ALA A 586 -30.28 -15.01 -10.58
N CYS A 587 -30.36 -14.10 -11.54
CA CYS A 587 -30.23 -12.66 -11.32
C CYS A 587 -31.24 -12.17 -10.26
N ARG A 588 -30.77 -11.31 -9.35
CA ARG A 588 -31.61 -10.71 -8.28
C ARG A 588 -32.09 -9.30 -8.61
N ASN A 589 -31.85 -8.83 -9.83
CA ASN A 589 -32.21 -7.52 -10.34
C ASN A 589 -31.84 -6.38 -9.37
N CYS A 590 -30.54 -6.26 -9.07
CA CYS A 590 -30.04 -5.25 -8.13
C CYS A 590 -30.07 -3.82 -8.67
N GLY A 591 -30.17 -3.65 -10.00
CA GLY A 591 -30.21 -2.35 -10.69
C GLY A 591 -28.94 -2.00 -11.48
N VAL A 592 -27.83 -2.75 -11.31
CA VAL A 592 -26.54 -2.37 -11.90
C VAL A 592 -26.41 -2.80 -13.37
N CYS A 593 -26.78 -4.03 -13.69
CA CYS A 593 -26.50 -4.61 -15.01
C CYS A 593 -27.69 -4.48 -15.96
N GLU A 594 -27.40 -4.43 -17.26
CA GLU A 594 -28.39 -4.69 -18.32
C GLU A 594 -28.53 -6.20 -18.49
N PHE A 595 -29.68 -6.76 -18.11
CA PHE A 595 -29.91 -8.20 -18.19
C PHE A 595 -31.40 -8.53 -18.32
N ASP A 596 -31.75 -9.43 -19.23
CA ASP A 596 -33.11 -9.97 -19.41
C ASP A 596 -34.19 -8.88 -19.55
N GLY A 597 -33.92 -7.86 -20.37
CA GLY A 597 -34.84 -6.74 -20.62
C GLY A 597 -34.89 -5.69 -19.50
N HIS A 598 -34.10 -5.84 -18.43
CA HIS A 598 -33.92 -4.79 -17.42
C HIS A 598 -32.83 -3.79 -17.83
N ILE A 599 -33.13 -2.51 -17.62
CA ILE A 599 -32.24 -1.38 -17.90
C ILE A 599 -31.44 -1.06 -16.63
N SER A 600 -30.15 -0.78 -16.79
CA SER A 600 -29.29 -0.34 -15.69
C SER A 600 -29.74 1.01 -15.13
N THR A 601 -29.57 1.21 -13.82
CA THR A 601 -29.74 2.51 -13.16
C THR A 601 -28.55 3.46 -13.37
N LEU A 602 -27.49 2.99 -14.05
CA LEU A 602 -26.40 3.83 -14.54
C LEU A 602 -26.78 4.36 -15.94
N GLU A 603 -27.86 5.12 -16.01
CA GLU A 603 -28.56 5.50 -17.24
C GLU A 603 -27.70 6.28 -18.22
N LYS A 604 -26.78 7.12 -17.74
CA LYS A 604 -25.89 7.90 -18.62
C LYS A 604 -24.93 7.00 -19.37
N GLN A 605 -24.35 6.03 -18.68
CA GLN A 605 -23.32 5.14 -19.22
C GLN A 605 -23.89 3.94 -19.98
N ALA A 606 -25.06 3.44 -19.57
CA ALA A 606 -25.74 2.32 -20.24
C ALA A 606 -26.14 2.62 -21.69
N LYS A 607 -26.14 3.90 -22.10
CA LYS A 607 -26.36 4.30 -23.50
C LYS A 607 -25.21 3.91 -24.42
N GLU A 608 -24.01 3.80 -23.87
CA GLU A 608 -22.76 3.64 -24.64
C GLU A 608 -21.98 2.38 -24.23
N LYS A 609 -22.25 1.80 -23.05
CA LYS A 609 -21.55 0.65 -22.49
C LYS A 609 -22.52 -0.49 -22.18
N GLU A 610 -22.11 -1.74 -22.46
CA GLU A 610 -22.85 -2.94 -22.07
C GLU A 610 -22.47 -3.35 -20.63
N ILE A 611 -23.16 -2.78 -19.64
CA ILE A 611 -22.84 -3.00 -18.23
C ILE A 611 -23.36 -4.37 -17.79
N ARG A 612 -22.48 -5.38 -17.77
CA ARG A 612 -22.80 -6.75 -17.31
C ARG A 612 -21.58 -7.45 -16.71
N PRO A 613 -21.77 -8.59 -16.00
CA PRO A 613 -20.64 -9.40 -15.58
C PRO A 613 -19.85 -9.90 -16.78
N ARG A 614 -18.52 -9.74 -16.73
CA ARG A 614 -17.58 -10.28 -17.73
C ARG A 614 -16.67 -11.29 -17.03
N MET A 615 -16.92 -12.57 -17.28
CA MET A 615 -16.14 -13.69 -16.72
C MET A 615 -15.45 -14.43 -17.87
N ILE A 616 -14.29 -15.02 -17.62
CA ILE A 616 -13.59 -15.84 -18.61
C ILE A 616 -14.38 -17.12 -18.90
N PHE A 617 -14.80 -17.81 -17.83
CA PHE A 617 -15.59 -19.04 -17.90
C PHE A 617 -16.97 -18.85 -17.28
N THR A 618 -17.97 -19.53 -17.84
CA THR A 618 -19.34 -19.55 -17.31
C THR A 618 -19.45 -20.35 -16.01
N THR A 619 -18.48 -21.22 -15.74
CA THR A 619 -18.31 -21.99 -14.50
C THR A 619 -16.86 -21.94 -14.06
N ARG A 620 -16.62 -22.14 -12.77
CA ARG A 620 -15.29 -22.21 -12.16
C ARG A 620 -14.50 -23.42 -12.66
N ASP A 621 -13.22 -23.24 -13.01
CA ASP A 621 -12.32 -24.32 -13.44
C ASP A 621 -11.75 -25.15 -12.29
N GLN A 622 -11.91 -24.68 -11.05
CA GLN A 622 -11.46 -25.33 -9.83
C GLN A 622 -12.20 -26.65 -9.50
N GLU A 623 -13.33 -26.90 -10.17
CA GLU A 623 -14.18 -28.09 -10.00
C GLU A 623 -13.95 -29.16 -11.09
N GLY A 624 -13.08 -28.90 -12.09
CA GLY A 624 -12.83 -29.76 -13.24
C GLY A 624 -11.57 -30.65 -13.15
N GLU A 625 -11.36 -31.48 -14.18
CA GLU A 625 -10.11 -32.23 -14.36
C GLU A 625 -8.94 -31.26 -14.57
N GLN A 626 -7.89 -31.46 -13.77
CA GLN A 626 -6.77 -30.55 -13.70
C GLN A 626 -5.73 -30.89 -14.79
N PRO A 627 -5.15 -29.88 -15.47
CA PRO A 627 -4.09 -30.14 -16.44
C PRO A 627 -2.88 -30.81 -15.76
N PRO A 628 -2.24 -31.80 -16.41
CA PRO A 628 -1.03 -32.43 -15.88
C PRO A 628 0.09 -31.40 -15.74
N TYR A 629 0.95 -31.57 -14.73
CA TYR A 629 2.02 -30.63 -14.44
C TYR A 629 3.34 -31.32 -14.09
N SER A 630 4.45 -30.63 -14.36
CA SER A 630 5.80 -31.08 -14.01
C SER A 630 6.21 -30.55 -12.65
N VAL A 631 6.79 -31.41 -11.81
CA VAL A 631 7.34 -31.05 -10.50
C VAL A 631 8.85 -30.79 -10.58
N GLU A 632 9.45 -30.84 -11.78
CA GLU A 632 10.90 -30.65 -11.92
C GLU A 632 11.31 -29.23 -11.54
N LYS A 633 11.82 -29.10 -10.31
CA LYS A 633 12.41 -27.86 -9.83
C LYS A 633 13.86 -27.78 -10.29
N PRO A 634 14.28 -26.67 -10.88
CA PRO A 634 15.70 -26.44 -11.09
C PRO A 634 16.44 -26.44 -9.74
N ASP A 635 17.66 -26.97 -9.70
CA ASP A 635 18.53 -26.81 -8.53
C ASP A 635 19.07 -25.38 -8.49
N LEU A 636 18.43 -24.56 -7.67
CA LEU A 636 18.78 -23.15 -7.53
C LEU A 636 19.96 -22.91 -6.59
N THR A 637 20.52 -23.98 -6.01
CA THR A 637 21.68 -23.90 -5.12
C THR A 637 23.01 -23.94 -5.86
N VAL A 638 22.98 -24.32 -7.15
CA VAL A 638 24.11 -24.37 -8.08
C VAL A 638 24.87 -23.06 -8.06
N LYS A 639 26.21 -23.15 -8.10
CA LYS A 639 27.13 -22.02 -8.13
C LYS A 639 28.02 -22.15 -9.37
N GLY A 640 27.72 -21.40 -10.42
CA GLY A 640 28.52 -21.32 -11.64
C GLY A 640 29.70 -20.35 -11.48
N VAL A 641 29.45 -19.15 -10.97
CA VAL A 641 30.49 -18.12 -10.77
C VAL A 641 30.30 -17.35 -9.47
N HIS A 642 31.39 -16.84 -8.91
CA HIS A 642 31.41 -15.93 -7.77
C HIS A 642 32.12 -14.63 -8.17
N LEU A 643 31.42 -13.51 -8.12
CA LEU A 643 31.94 -12.21 -8.54
C LEU A 643 31.90 -11.20 -7.41
N ARG A 644 32.89 -10.31 -7.37
CA ARG A 644 32.84 -9.04 -6.63
C ARG A 644 32.49 -7.92 -7.59
N LEU A 645 31.31 -7.36 -7.46
CA LEU A 645 30.88 -6.20 -8.23
C LEU A 645 31.22 -4.94 -7.46
N TRP A 646 31.94 -4.03 -8.10
CA TRP A 646 32.25 -2.70 -7.58
C TRP A 646 31.24 -1.69 -8.10
N TYR A 647 30.82 -0.75 -7.27
CA TYR A 647 29.82 0.25 -7.64
C TYR A 647 30.02 1.58 -6.92
N GLU A 648 29.47 2.62 -7.53
CA GLU A 648 29.28 3.94 -6.93
C GLU A 648 27.87 4.06 -6.39
N LYS A 649 27.75 4.75 -5.26
CA LYS A 649 26.51 5.11 -4.57
C LYS A 649 26.60 6.60 -4.24
N THR A 650 26.03 7.43 -5.11
CA THR A 650 26.10 8.90 -5.06
C THR A 650 24.71 9.50 -5.27
N GLY A 651 24.56 10.82 -5.14
CA GLY A 651 23.28 11.49 -5.38
C GLY A 651 22.13 10.87 -4.57
N PRO A 652 20.95 10.61 -5.18
CA PRO A 652 19.82 9.98 -4.48
C PRO A 652 20.15 8.62 -3.84
N ALA A 653 20.97 7.80 -4.50
CA ALA A 653 21.35 6.48 -3.99
C ALA A 653 22.15 6.55 -2.68
N ALA A 654 22.80 7.68 -2.35
CA ALA A 654 23.47 7.89 -1.07
C ALA A 654 22.52 7.76 0.13
N TYR A 655 21.22 7.96 -0.07
CA TYR A 655 20.19 7.90 0.97
C TYR A 655 19.53 6.53 1.14
N LEU A 656 19.89 5.55 0.33
CA LEU A 656 19.44 4.17 0.51
C LEU A 656 20.17 3.51 1.69
N SER A 657 19.40 2.84 2.53
CA SER A 657 19.87 1.93 3.56
C SER A 657 20.40 0.63 2.95
N GLN A 658 21.11 -0.14 3.77
CA GLN A 658 21.68 -1.43 3.34
C GLN A 658 20.61 -2.46 2.93
N LEU A 659 19.44 -2.45 3.57
CA LEU A 659 18.35 -3.38 3.26
C LEU A 659 17.69 -3.04 1.92
N GLU A 660 17.42 -1.75 1.69
CA GLU A 660 16.85 -1.27 0.42
C GLU A 660 17.81 -1.55 -0.74
N LEU A 661 19.12 -1.34 -0.52
CA LEU A 661 20.15 -1.62 -1.52
C LEU A 661 20.21 -3.10 -1.92
N GLN A 662 19.99 -4.02 -0.97
CA GLN A 662 19.91 -5.45 -1.27
C GLN A 662 18.78 -5.75 -2.25
N SER A 663 17.59 -5.22 -2.01
CA SER A 663 16.43 -5.40 -2.90
C SER A 663 16.67 -4.78 -4.27
N VAL A 664 17.28 -3.58 -4.34
CA VAL A 664 17.62 -2.92 -5.60
C VAL A 664 18.55 -3.79 -6.45
N PHE A 665 19.63 -4.33 -5.87
CA PHE A 665 20.55 -5.21 -6.59
C PHE A 665 19.90 -6.53 -6.99
N GLU A 666 19.16 -7.19 -6.10
CA GLU A 666 18.46 -8.44 -6.43
C GLU A 666 17.54 -8.26 -7.65
N ARG A 667 16.72 -7.22 -7.62
CA ARG A 667 15.80 -6.91 -8.72
C ARG A 667 16.55 -6.52 -9.99
N ALA A 668 17.64 -5.76 -9.89
CA ALA A 668 18.50 -5.44 -11.04
C ALA A 668 19.13 -6.68 -11.67
N PHE A 669 19.61 -7.65 -10.87
CA PHE A 669 20.13 -8.93 -11.39
C PHE A 669 19.05 -9.72 -12.13
N ARG A 670 17.83 -9.75 -11.60
CA ARG A 670 16.68 -10.41 -12.24
C ARG A 670 16.33 -9.75 -13.58
N ARG A 671 16.23 -8.42 -13.63
CA ARG A 671 16.02 -7.66 -14.89
C ARG A 671 17.15 -7.89 -15.89
N ALA A 672 18.38 -8.01 -15.42
CA ALA A 672 19.58 -8.29 -16.23
C ALA A 672 19.65 -9.74 -16.73
N LYS A 673 18.70 -10.61 -16.34
CA LYS A 673 18.70 -12.06 -16.61
C LYS A 673 19.98 -12.72 -16.11
N LEU A 674 20.41 -12.36 -14.90
CA LEU A 674 21.54 -12.95 -14.19
C LEU A 674 21.02 -13.91 -13.10
N PRO A 675 20.99 -15.23 -13.36
CA PRO A 675 20.36 -16.22 -12.51
C PRO A 675 21.09 -16.37 -11.16
N LEU A 676 20.49 -15.83 -10.09
CA LEU A 676 21.06 -15.84 -8.74
C LEU A 676 21.14 -17.25 -8.16
N SER A 677 22.23 -17.56 -7.44
CA SER A 677 22.30 -18.77 -6.62
C SER A 677 21.65 -18.53 -5.25
N PHE A 678 20.90 -19.51 -4.76
CA PHE A 678 20.17 -19.43 -3.48
C PHE A 678 20.76 -20.35 -2.41
N SER A 679 20.47 -20.06 -1.13
CA SER A 679 20.75 -20.96 -0.01
C SER A 679 19.79 -22.15 0.02
N ALA A 680 20.21 -23.27 0.62
CA ALA A 680 19.30 -24.37 0.92
C ALA A 680 18.47 -24.09 2.19
N GLY A 681 17.28 -24.67 2.32
CA GLY A 681 16.47 -24.64 3.54
C GLY A 681 15.03 -24.16 3.33
N PHE A 682 14.35 -23.87 4.44
CA PHE A 682 12.91 -23.54 4.48
C PHE A 682 12.56 -22.18 3.83
N HIS A 683 13.52 -21.25 3.81
CA HIS A 683 13.43 -19.96 3.13
C HIS A 683 14.74 -19.70 2.37
N PRO A 684 14.84 -20.13 1.09
CA PRO A 684 16.00 -19.87 0.24
C PRO A 684 16.21 -18.36 0.08
N MET A 685 17.42 -17.88 0.38
CA MET A 685 17.82 -16.49 0.19
C MET A 685 18.90 -16.41 -0.90
N PRO A 686 18.94 -15.35 -1.71
CA PRO A 686 20.00 -15.16 -2.68
C PRO A 686 21.35 -15.04 -1.95
N LYS A 687 22.39 -15.65 -2.52
CA LYS A 687 23.75 -15.65 -1.96
C LYS A 687 24.47 -14.34 -2.29
N LEU A 688 24.08 -13.29 -1.58
CA LEU A 688 24.67 -11.95 -1.64
C LEU A 688 25.46 -11.66 -0.35
N SER A 689 26.56 -10.93 -0.47
CA SER A 689 27.36 -10.49 0.68
C SER A 689 27.96 -9.11 0.43
N PHE A 690 27.71 -8.17 1.33
CA PHE A 690 28.16 -6.78 1.21
C PHE A 690 29.40 -6.50 2.06
N GLY A 691 30.05 -5.38 1.74
CA GLY A 691 31.01 -4.74 2.64
C GLY A 691 30.37 -4.23 3.93
N LYS A 692 31.12 -3.46 4.73
CA LYS A 692 30.54 -2.73 5.87
C LYS A 692 29.49 -1.75 5.36
N ALA A 693 28.32 -1.74 6.01
CA ALA A 693 27.24 -0.83 5.63
C ALA A 693 27.68 0.63 5.78
N LEU A 694 27.50 1.39 4.70
CA LEU A 694 27.73 2.82 4.67
C LEU A 694 26.57 3.54 5.37
N PRO A 695 26.81 4.58 6.19
CA PRO A 695 25.73 5.37 6.78
C PRO A 695 24.86 6.03 5.69
N VAL A 696 23.55 6.14 5.95
CA VAL A 696 22.62 6.85 5.08
C VAL A 696 23.06 8.31 4.94
N GLY A 697 23.06 8.84 3.71
CA GLY A 697 23.53 10.19 3.38
C GLY A 697 25.02 10.28 3.02
N VAL A 698 25.80 9.22 3.27
CA VAL A 698 27.22 9.16 2.86
C VAL A 698 27.32 8.59 1.46
N SER A 699 28.08 9.25 0.60
CA SER A 699 28.34 8.81 -0.78
C SER A 699 29.54 7.86 -0.82
N SER A 700 29.70 7.12 -1.91
CA SER A 700 30.85 6.25 -2.13
C SER A 700 31.11 6.01 -3.61
N THR A 701 32.37 5.98 -4.01
CA THR A 701 32.80 5.62 -5.38
C THR A 701 33.49 4.26 -5.43
N ALA A 702 33.55 3.56 -4.30
CA ALA A 702 34.32 2.34 -4.17
C ALA A 702 33.59 1.28 -3.35
N GLU A 703 32.26 1.18 -3.39
CA GLU A 703 31.54 0.08 -2.73
C GLU A 703 31.69 -1.24 -3.50
N TRP A 704 31.38 -2.35 -2.82
CA TRP A 704 31.28 -3.64 -3.47
C TRP A 704 30.20 -4.56 -2.88
N ILE A 705 29.74 -5.49 -3.71
CA ILE A 705 28.85 -6.60 -3.37
C ILE A 705 29.41 -7.89 -4.00
N ASN A 706 29.48 -8.96 -3.22
CA ASN A 706 29.79 -10.28 -3.73
C ASN A 706 28.49 -11.05 -4.05
N VAL A 707 28.45 -11.71 -5.20
CA VAL A 707 27.27 -12.43 -5.69
C VAL A 707 27.66 -13.76 -6.32
N PHE A 708 26.86 -14.79 -6.07
CA PHE A 708 26.92 -16.06 -6.80
C PHE A 708 25.82 -16.12 -7.86
N PHE A 709 26.21 -16.48 -9.08
CA PHE A 709 25.26 -16.83 -10.15
C PHE A 709 25.32 -18.34 -10.43
N ARG A 710 24.20 -18.90 -10.90
CA ARG A 710 24.06 -20.33 -11.21
C ARG A 710 24.84 -20.73 -12.46
N GLU A 711 25.04 -19.78 -13.37
CA GLU A 711 25.76 -19.97 -14.63
C GLU A 711 27.10 -19.22 -14.61
N GLU A 712 28.00 -19.59 -15.52
CA GLU A 712 29.24 -18.86 -15.75
C GLU A 712 28.96 -17.58 -16.55
N PHE A 713 29.52 -16.45 -16.09
CA PHE A 713 29.41 -15.18 -16.80
C PHE A 713 30.78 -14.51 -16.89
N ASP A 714 31.04 -13.88 -18.04
CA ASP A 714 32.14 -12.95 -18.17
C ASP A 714 31.87 -11.71 -17.27
N PRO A 715 32.82 -11.30 -16.41
CA PRO A 715 32.65 -10.16 -15.52
C PRO A 715 32.29 -8.85 -16.25
N THR A 716 32.82 -8.63 -17.45
CA THR A 716 32.55 -7.41 -18.24
C THR A 716 31.11 -7.41 -18.75
N GLU A 717 30.62 -8.55 -19.22
CA GLU A 717 29.24 -8.71 -19.67
C GLU A 717 28.22 -8.47 -18.53
N VAL A 718 28.52 -8.95 -17.32
CA VAL A 718 27.68 -8.68 -16.14
C VAL A 718 27.50 -7.18 -15.91
N ILE A 719 28.59 -6.42 -15.95
CA ILE A 719 28.55 -4.97 -15.75
C ILE A 719 27.80 -4.28 -16.88
N LYS A 720 28.05 -4.66 -18.13
CA LYS A 720 27.36 -4.11 -19.31
C LYS A 720 25.84 -4.28 -19.23
N ARG A 721 25.35 -5.44 -18.76
CA ARG A 721 23.91 -5.69 -18.57
C ARG A 721 23.31 -4.89 -17.43
N LEU A 722 24.07 -4.65 -16.36
CA LEU A 722 23.57 -3.96 -15.18
C LEU A 722 23.50 -2.45 -15.36
N ILE A 723 24.46 -1.81 -16.03
CA ILE A 723 24.51 -0.34 -16.17
C ILE A 723 23.15 0.32 -16.53
N PRO A 724 22.40 -0.13 -17.55
CA PRO A 724 21.13 0.50 -17.91
C PRO A 724 19.97 0.15 -16.95
N LEU A 725 20.17 -0.76 -16.00
CA LEU A 725 19.15 -1.33 -15.13
C LEU A 725 19.25 -0.83 -13.69
N MET A 726 19.99 0.24 -13.43
CA MET A 726 20.21 0.78 -12.09
C MET A 726 19.49 2.12 -11.91
N PRO A 727 18.97 2.41 -10.70
CA PRO A 727 18.38 3.71 -10.40
C PRO A 727 19.44 4.81 -10.38
N GLU A 728 18.98 6.06 -10.43
CA GLU A 728 19.85 7.24 -10.39
C GLU A 728 20.80 7.21 -9.19
N GLY A 729 22.08 7.56 -9.44
CA GLY A 729 23.11 7.61 -8.41
C GLY A 729 23.75 6.26 -8.06
N LEU A 730 23.27 5.14 -8.61
CA LEU A 730 23.85 3.81 -8.39
C LEU A 730 24.50 3.28 -9.68
N ARG A 731 25.83 3.23 -9.74
CA ARG A 731 26.56 2.89 -10.98
C ARG A 731 27.49 1.69 -10.79
N PRO A 732 27.27 0.56 -11.48
CA PRO A 732 28.24 -0.54 -11.54
C PRO A 732 29.50 -0.09 -12.26
N LEU A 733 30.67 -0.44 -11.73
CA LEU A 733 31.98 -0.03 -12.23
C LEU A 733 32.72 -1.16 -12.93
N LYS A 734 32.96 -2.24 -12.19
CA LYS A 734 33.71 -3.40 -12.65
C LYS A 734 33.33 -4.64 -11.83
N ALA A 735 33.68 -5.81 -12.34
CA ALA A 735 33.50 -7.07 -11.65
C ALA A 735 34.83 -7.84 -11.61
N ASP A 736 35.23 -8.30 -10.43
CA ASP A 736 36.41 -9.15 -10.25
C ASP A 736 35.96 -10.60 -9.96
N LEU A 737 36.64 -11.58 -10.55
CA LEU A 737 36.40 -13.00 -10.28
C LEU A 737 36.91 -13.37 -8.87
N LEU A 738 36.09 -14.05 -8.09
CA LEU A 738 36.45 -14.54 -6.76
C LEU A 738 36.57 -16.07 -6.75
N SER A 739 37.29 -16.59 -5.76
CA SER A 739 37.28 -18.02 -5.45
C SER A 739 35.88 -18.45 -4.97
N MET A 740 35.53 -19.73 -5.17
CA MET A 740 34.25 -20.29 -4.71
C MET A 740 34.15 -20.46 -3.17
N GLY A 741 35.12 -19.91 -2.42
CA GLY A 741 35.15 -19.90 -0.96
C GLY A 741 34.05 -19.05 -0.34
N LYS A 742 33.62 -19.43 0.88
CA LYS A 742 32.51 -18.79 1.60
C LYS A 742 32.87 -17.47 2.29
N LYS A 743 34.14 -17.24 2.63
CA LYS A 743 34.59 -16.03 3.33
C LYS A 743 35.41 -15.18 2.41
N GLN A 744 35.04 -13.92 2.28
CA GLN A 744 35.78 -12.91 1.55
C GLN A 744 36.25 -11.85 2.54
N PRO A 745 37.49 -11.35 2.39
CA PRO A 745 38.05 -10.36 3.30
C PRO A 745 37.23 -9.06 3.22
N GLN A 746 37.09 -8.43 4.38
CA GLN A 746 36.49 -7.11 4.53
C GLN A 746 37.58 -6.04 4.48
N SER A 747 37.21 -4.79 4.18
CA SER A 747 38.14 -3.66 4.28
C SER A 747 38.76 -3.55 5.68
N VAL A 748 40.00 -3.16 5.77
CA VAL A 748 40.69 -2.83 7.04
C VAL A 748 40.97 -1.35 7.16
N GLU A 749 41.13 -0.66 6.03
CA GLU A 749 41.21 0.80 5.96
C GLU A 749 40.23 1.32 4.92
N GLU A 750 39.63 2.46 5.18
CA GLU A 750 38.74 3.16 4.25
C GLU A 750 39.17 4.63 4.18
N VAL A 751 39.17 5.17 2.97
CA VAL A 751 39.55 6.56 2.69
C VAL A 751 38.29 7.32 2.33
N PHE A 752 38.05 8.43 3.03
CA PHE A 752 36.93 9.32 2.82
C PHE A 752 37.40 10.70 2.39
N GLU A 753 36.66 11.31 1.48
CA GLU A 753 36.71 12.75 1.26
C GLU A 753 35.57 13.40 2.05
N LEU A 754 35.92 14.41 2.84
CA LEU A 754 34.98 15.26 3.58
C LEU A 754 35.02 16.65 2.96
N LYS A 755 34.00 17.00 2.19
CA LYS A 755 33.88 18.30 1.52
C LYS A 755 33.00 19.23 2.33
N PHE A 756 33.45 20.45 2.58
CA PHE A 756 32.68 21.45 3.33
C PHE A 756 31.79 22.27 2.40
N ALA A 757 30.55 22.53 2.83
CA ALA A 757 29.63 23.44 2.15
C ALA A 757 29.84 24.89 2.60
N LYS A 758 30.28 25.10 3.85
CA LYS A 758 30.62 26.38 4.47
C LYS A 758 31.64 26.18 5.59
N ASP A 759 32.18 27.28 6.12
CA ASP A 759 33.02 27.31 7.34
C ASP A 759 34.24 26.37 7.32
N ALA A 760 34.84 26.15 6.14
CA ALA A 760 35.96 25.23 5.95
C ALA A 760 37.14 25.51 6.90
N ASP A 761 37.51 26.78 7.11
CA ASP A 761 38.61 27.18 8.00
C ASP A 761 38.37 26.76 9.45
N THR A 762 37.13 26.88 9.94
CA THR A 762 36.72 26.45 11.27
C THR A 762 36.90 24.94 11.40
N HIS A 763 36.41 24.19 10.41
CA HIS A 763 36.49 22.73 10.42
C HIS A 763 37.93 22.21 10.25
N PHE A 764 38.78 22.89 9.48
CA PHE A 764 40.21 22.57 9.43
C PHE A 764 40.85 22.70 10.82
N ALA A 765 40.54 23.77 11.57
CA ALA A 765 41.05 23.93 12.92
C ALA A 765 40.58 22.82 13.89
N GLU A 766 39.31 22.41 13.80
CA GLU A 766 38.76 21.31 14.60
C GLU A 766 39.49 19.98 14.31
N TRP A 767 39.73 19.67 13.04
CA TRP A 767 40.44 18.46 12.64
C TRP A 767 41.93 18.47 13.00
N ARG A 768 42.61 19.63 12.91
CA ARG A 768 43.99 19.78 13.41
C ARG A 768 44.05 19.53 14.92
N SER A 769 43.17 20.17 15.69
CA SER A 769 43.09 19.96 17.14
C SER A 769 42.82 18.50 17.51
N PHE A 770 41.94 17.83 16.76
CA PHE A 770 41.64 16.41 16.95
C PHE A 770 42.85 15.51 16.68
N MET A 771 43.67 15.82 15.67
CA MET A 771 44.89 15.05 15.36
C MET A 771 46.05 15.32 16.34
N GLU A 772 46.08 16.49 16.99
CA GLU A 772 47.07 16.82 18.04
C GLU A 772 46.76 16.18 19.39
N ALA A 773 45.51 15.74 19.63
CA ALA A 773 45.11 15.13 20.89
C ALA A 773 45.60 13.67 21.04
N ASP A 774 46.06 13.30 22.24
CA ASP A 774 46.45 11.91 22.56
C ASP A 774 45.24 10.97 22.64
N GLU A 775 44.09 11.48 23.10
CA GLU A 775 42.81 10.78 23.18
C GLU A 775 41.65 11.71 22.82
N PHE A 776 40.58 11.16 22.26
CA PHE A 776 39.33 11.89 21.99
C PHE A 776 38.14 11.03 22.43
N ILE A 777 37.71 11.24 23.68
CA ILE A 777 36.71 10.40 24.33
C ILE A 777 35.29 10.90 24.03
N VAL A 778 34.46 10.02 23.46
CA VAL A 778 33.02 10.26 23.28
C VAL A 778 32.20 9.24 24.04
N GLN A 779 30.98 9.62 24.43
CA GLN A 779 30.05 8.68 25.05
C GLN A 779 29.23 7.93 24.00
N LYS A 780 29.33 6.60 24.01
CA LYS A 780 28.62 5.72 23.08
C LYS A 780 27.58 4.88 23.82
N LEU A 781 26.34 4.89 23.32
CA LEU A 781 25.31 3.99 23.81
C LEU A 781 25.58 2.56 23.31
N THR A 782 25.77 1.63 24.24
CA THR A 782 25.99 0.22 23.92
C THR A 782 24.68 -0.48 23.56
N LYS A 783 24.77 -1.68 22.94
CA LYS A 783 23.59 -2.55 22.67
C LYS A 783 22.75 -2.85 23.92
N LYS A 784 23.29 -2.67 25.12
CA LYS A 784 22.59 -2.84 26.41
C LYS A 784 22.02 -1.53 26.97
N LYS A 785 21.90 -0.47 26.16
CA LYS A 785 21.44 0.87 26.55
C LYS A 785 22.24 1.50 27.71
N LYS A 786 23.52 1.16 27.85
CA LYS A 786 24.44 1.81 28.80
C LYS A 786 25.42 2.70 28.04
N MET A 787 25.69 3.89 28.56
CA MET A 787 26.74 4.77 28.05
C MET A 787 28.11 4.18 28.41
N LYS A 788 29.03 4.21 27.46
CA LYS A 788 30.42 3.80 27.65
C LYS A 788 31.32 4.77 26.90
N ASP A 789 32.42 5.14 27.55
CA ASP A 789 33.48 5.93 26.94
C ASP A 789 34.14 5.15 25.80
N PHE A 790 34.38 5.84 24.69
CA PHE A 790 34.96 5.29 23.50
C PHE A 790 35.90 6.32 22.88
N ASP A 791 37.18 5.96 22.78
CA ASP A 791 38.21 6.82 22.19
C ASP A 791 38.19 6.74 20.66
N LEU A 792 38.00 7.88 20.00
CA LEU A 792 38.00 8.00 18.54
C LEU A 792 39.41 8.14 17.96
N ARG A 793 40.41 8.53 18.77
CA ARG A 793 41.71 8.90 18.23
C ARG A 793 42.40 7.77 17.46
N PRO A 794 42.43 6.52 17.97
CA PRO A 794 43.07 5.39 17.28
C PRO A 794 42.44 5.00 15.95
N ILE A 795 41.23 5.48 15.63
CA ILE A 795 40.52 5.12 14.39
C ILE A 795 41.05 5.94 13.21
N VAL A 796 41.37 7.22 13.39
CA VAL A 796 41.81 8.07 12.28
C VAL A 796 43.33 8.02 12.18
N LYS A 797 43.80 7.46 11.07
CA LYS A 797 45.21 7.22 10.77
C LYS A 797 45.89 8.43 10.15
N GLU A 798 45.18 9.12 9.26
CA GLU A 798 45.73 10.22 8.47
C GLU A 798 44.61 11.22 8.11
N VAL A 799 44.96 12.50 8.11
CA VAL A 799 44.11 13.61 7.68
C VAL A 799 44.96 14.52 6.80
N THR A 800 44.50 14.75 5.57
CA THR A 800 45.18 15.60 4.60
C THR A 800 44.26 16.74 4.18
N GLU A 801 44.73 17.97 4.33
CA GLU A 801 44.01 19.17 3.91
C GLU A 801 44.15 19.40 2.40
N ASN A 802 43.00 19.62 1.75
CA ASN A 802 42.87 20.13 0.40
C ASN A 802 42.14 21.49 0.46
N ASP A 803 41.92 22.16 -0.67
CA ASP A 803 41.35 23.52 -0.71
C ASP A 803 40.04 23.69 0.08
N GLN A 804 39.02 22.90 -0.23
CA GLN A 804 37.69 22.93 0.43
C GLN A 804 37.26 21.55 0.95
N SER A 805 38.23 20.65 1.18
CA SER A 805 37.95 19.29 1.64
C SER A 805 39.10 18.70 2.46
N LEU A 806 38.79 17.65 3.22
CA LEU A 806 39.75 16.79 3.90
C LEU A 806 39.75 15.40 3.27
N THR A 807 40.93 14.80 3.12
CA THR A 807 41.06 13.36 2.91
C THR A 807 41.34 12.68 4.25
N LEU A 808 40.47 11.75 4.65
CA LEU A 808 40.49 11.06 5.93
C LEU A 808 40.77 9.58 5.71
N VAL A 809 41.75 9.01 6.42
CA VAL A 809 42.02 7.56 6.39
C VAL A 809 41.60 6.96 7.72
N PHE A 810 40.56 6.12 7.71
CA PHE A 810 40.10 5.39 8.90
C PHE A 810 40.63 3.96 8.90
N ASN A 811 41.08 3.48 10.06
CA ASN A 811 41.61 2.14 10.29
C ASN A 811 40.67 1.36 11.23
N TRP A 812 40.09 0.27 10.71
CA TRP A 812 39.04 -0.51 11.36
C TRP A 812 39.54 -1.81 12.02
N ARG A 813 40.86 -2.04 12.10
CA ARG A 813 41.42 -3.31 12.58
C ARG A 813 41.04 -3.67 14.02
N ASN A 814 41.03 -2.68 14.90
CA ASN A 814 40.82 -2.89 16.34
C ASN A 814 39.43 -2.45 16.82
N SER A 815 38.79 -1.51 16.13
CA SER A 815 37.50 -0.95 16.54
C SER A 815 36.72 -0.36 15.35
N TYR A 816 35.43 -0.14 15.53
CA TYR A 816 34.56 0.44 14.50
C TYR A 816 33.61 1.51 15.08
N MET A 817 33.50 2.61 14.34
CA MET A 817 32.48 3.64 14.49
C MET A 817 31.94 4.02 13.12
N SER A 818 30.67 4.42 13.05
CA SER A 818 30.12 5.03 11.85
C SER A 818 30.98 6.24 11.44
N PRO A 819 31.51 6.28 10.20
CA PRO A 819 32.27 7.41 9.68
C PRO A 819 31.56 8.75 9.88
N LEU A 820 30.24 8.77 9.65
CA LEU A 820 29.41 9.97 9.79
C LEU A 820 29.34 10.45 11.25
N VAL A 821 29.17 9.52 12.20
CA VAL A 821 29.11 9.85 13.63
C VAL A 821 30.47 10.36 14.13
N LEU A 822 31.57 9.75 13.66
CA LEU A 822 32.92 10.21 13.97
C LEU A 822 33.13 11.64 13.49
N VAL A 823 32.84 11.93 12.22
CA VAL A 823 32.99 13.26 11.63
C VAL A 823 32.17 14.30 12.40
N LYS A 824 30.91 13.99 12.73
CA LYS A 824 30.06 14.88 13.53
C LYS A 824 30.66 15.20 14.90
N HIS A 825 31.21 14.21 15.60
CA HIS A 825 31.84 14.46 16.90
C HIS A 825 33.09 15.35 16.80
N VAL A 826 33.88 15.22 15.74
CA VAL A 826 35.05 16.09 15.52
C VAL A 826 34.62 17.51 15.20
N MET A 827 33.54 17.66 14.42
CA MET A 827 33.01 18.96 13.99
C MET A 827 31.89 19.49 14.88
N ASN A 828 31.94 19.21 16.19
CA ASN A 828 31.00 19.75 17.19
C ASN A 828 29.50 19.61 16.82
N ASP A 829 29.13 18.44 16.30
CA ASP A 829 27.77 18.10 15.84
C ASP A 829 27.23 19.00 14.71
N ALA A 830 28.11 19.45 13.82
CA ALA A 830 27.77 20.16 12.58
C ALA A 830 26.58 19.53 11.84
N SER A 831 25.79 20.38 11.18
CA SER A 831 24.62 19.92 10.43
C SER A 831 25.04 19.05 9.26
N LEU A 832 24.22 18.05 8.92
CA LEU A 832 24.44 17.23 7.73
C LEU A 832 24.27 18.02 6.42
N MET A 833 23.80 19.27 6.51
CA MET A 833 23.77 20.23 5.41
C MET A 833 25.12 20.94 5.20
N ASP A 834 26.02 20.90 6.19
CA ASP A 834 27.25 21.71 6.20
C ASP A 834 28.42 20.99 5.53
N PHE A 835 28.31 19.68 5.27
CA PHE A 835 29.36 18.90 4.66
C PHE A 835 28.81 17.69 3.88
N GLN A 836 29.62 17.19 2.96
CA GLN A 836 29.39 15.94 2.25
C GLN A 836 30.53 14.97 2.54
N LEU A 837 30.20 13.75 2.96
CA LEU A 837 31.17 12.69 3.19
C LEU A 837 31.07 11.65 2.06
N THR A 838 32.20 11.32 1.43
CA THR A 838 32.28 10.37 0.31
C THR A 838 33.39 9.35 0.55
N LYS A 839 33.10 8.06 0.57
CA LYS A 839 34.14 7.02 0.58
C LYS A 839 34.75 6.91 -0.83
N ILE A 840 36.04 7.20 -0.95
CA ILE A 840 36.75 7.21 -2.24
C ILE A 840 37.63 5.98 -2.47
N ALA A 841 38.02 5.27 -1.41
CA ALA A 841 38.80 4.03 -1.52
C ALA A 841 38.61 3.13 -0.29
N GLN A 842 38.95 1.85 -0.48
CA GLN A 842 39.07 0.89 0.63
C GLN A 842 40.23 -0.08 0.38
N ARG A 843 40.92 -0.47 1.45
CA ARG A 843 42.07 -1.38 1.44
C ARG A 843 41.71 -2.65 2.20
N PHE A 844 42.15 -3.80 1.71
CA PHE A 844 42.00 -5.11 2.36
C PHE A 844 43.35 -5.52 2.95
N ASP A 845 43.36 -6.42 3.93
CA ASP A 845 44.60 -7.11 4.28
C ASP A 845 45.00 -8.01 3.10
N ASP A 846 46.31 -8.05 2.81
CA ASP A 846 46.90 -8.89 1.76
C ASP A 846 46.84 -10.39 2.08
#